data_AF-A0A0S8H8A0-F1
#
_entry.id   AF-A0A0S8H8A0-F1
#
_cell.length_a   1.000
_cell.length_b   1.000
_cell.length_c   1.000
_cell.angle_alpha   90.00
_cell.angle_beta   90.00
_cell.angle_gamma   90.00
#
_symmetry.space_group_name_H-M   'P 1'
#
loop_
_entity.id
_entity.type
_entity.pdbx_description
1 polymer ?
#
loop_
_entity_poly.entity_id
_entity_poly.type
_entity_poly.pdbx_seq_one_letter_code
_entity_poly.pdbx_strand_id
1 'polypeptide(L)'
;MKNPVFPNLCIIVIVFLILEPFILSAQTITVSGDITADTTWSADTVKVTGDINVLNDVTLIINPGTYVEIRGYYEINVRGILLASGNPGDSIIFTINDSTDYSNYEDTTGKWKGIRLEDTDVLKDTINIKYCRISYATVGIYIGDYHYVAIDSSIIRNCSLNAIHIPKSNSRVSIKNCLINEIHGSAIKCENAYETVISQNEISLNYADLSGGAIYMDGCKGMQIDNNIIKDNYSGSEGGPITSYDGEDIRISSNQIYNNSGGFSSKGGAIKMDNTHNSIINNNILINNYTGYGGGVYMLKSDLVIHDNIICNNRAENDGGGLYIRDSEVMIINSTISKNLFMGVYCRNSKTAFYNSIIWGNQGSQILWDDNFSSPDFYFTTLQDGISGILHPHAAYNGIYENNLETDPLFQSPTLSAGIQPDALNANWNLQESSPCINTGTMEIPGFDITMVDAEGKDRIHNGQIDMGALEKRIGTIIIDDQLISFGSHNWIADTIIIANQDPPQMWIDYGVKITISPGAKIIIPENFNFFVLGTIRAQGTITDTIFFDVKDSLNYSDLGSTDGSWAGIQFRNDQSPPPDGNMNNLDSSVFEYCVFRHIKTKPAIILNHFSNLRIENTIIEKCAFNNNGGAIYCIYGDPVIINTIIRNNHAKSGAGIYLDHADAHIEGCIITNNTCGIDTAGGIFMESSSPTIINTRITENNWGGIIAKHSDPRFENCRIINNKGIGVLISDGSPVFINCLISNNQSNAISFVSAEYAILVNNTIVNNASSSLELKASRVSLFNNLIWNNGPISINTVTPGVTELSIHNCIIQGGIDPQYITQGFIKNYENVSFADPLFTDPLFTVGFDSNAYLSDWSVNSFSPAINNGTLLITDVDIPDYDLNGKARINADLIDIGAFEHQGNKLTIISQPTGGSFCEGEQVNLKVVANDTANYQWQKDGYDIPGANQPEYIIDPVTFNQEGNYRCIISNSYGPTVSEATTVFVKILPKVHILERESWVETGKEVIIKTYAEGSNIVYQWKKDGQLLSGEYLPEYHFVPTDSSYEGYYSCVVSNSCNSVESDPVPIFLAPQICMVTVDPLTGHNLIIWEKNSKAPVDTFNVYRESKAAGIYDLMGTVYHKNLSIFVDSTADPTVQAYIYKITCIDTTGYETDIDLCKPHKTIHLLVSTNPELNTTQLEWDKYYGFEY
;
A
#
# COMPACT_ATOMS: atom_id res chain seq x y z
N MET A 1 -25.54 56.72 26.00
CA MET A 1 -26.67 57.47 25.43
C MET A 1 -27.94 56.61 25.55
N LYS A 2 -29.02 57.20 26.06
CA LYS A 2 -30.45 56.86 25.86
C LYS A 2 -31.04 55.57 26.48
N ASN A 3 -31.84 55.81 27.53
CA ASN A 3 -33.14 55.18 27.82
C ASN A 3 -34.03 55.05 26.56
N PRO A 4 -35.04 54.16 26.57
CA PRO A 4 -36.40 54.67 26.82
C PRO A 4 -37.30 53.78 27.70
N VAL A 5 -38.42 54.40 28.07
CA VAL A 5 -39.42 54.09 29.10
C VAL A 5 -40.77 53.73 28.44
N PHE A 6 -41.70 53.15 29.23
CA PHE A 6 -43.18 53.29 29.25
C PHE A 6 -44.01 52.05 28.79
N PRO A 7 -45.31 51.92 29.18
CA PRO A 7 -45.89 51.78 30.54
C PRO A 7 -47.11 50.81 30.61
N ASN A 8 -47.64 50.50 31.81
CA ASN A 8 -49.03 50.85 32.17
C ASN A 8 -49.45 50.38 33.57
N LEU A 9 -50.22 51.28 34.18
CA LEU A 9 -50.81 51.31 35.51
C LEU A 9 -52.24 50.74 35.43
N CYS A 10 -52.68 49.96 36.42
CA CYS A 10 -54.11 49.87 36.74
C CYS A 10 -54.35 49.38 38.19
N ILE A 11 -54.57 50.38 39.06
CA ILE A 11 -55.52 50.47 40.19
C ILE A 11 -56.08 49.13 40.73
N ILE A 12 -55.85 48.82 42.01
CA ILE A 12 -56.85 48.26 42.94
C ILE A 12 -56.57 48.74 44.37
N VAL A 13 -57.49 49.59 44.83
CA VAL A 13 -58.09 49.76 46.17
C VAL A 13 -57.31 49.26 47.40
N ILE A 14 -56.94 50.23 48.24
CA ILE A 14 -56.69 50.08 49.68
C ILE A 14 -57.98 49.61 50.36
N VAL A 15 -57.98 48.37 50.87
CA VAL A 15 -58.90 47.95 51.94
C VAL A 15 -58.06 47.69 53.19
N PHE A 16 -58.18 48.60 54.14
CA PHE A 16 -57.84 48.36 55.54
C PHE A 16 -58.79 47.28 56.07
N LEU A 17 -58.31 46.05 56.21
CA LEU A 17 -58.88 45.07 57.12
C LEU A 17 -57.88 44.89 58.26
N ILE A 18 -58.29 45.37 59.42
CA ILE A 18 -57.67 45.11 60.71
C ILE A 18 -57.70 43.59 60.90
N LEU A 19 -56.55 42.93 60.75
CA LEU A 19 -56.26 41.64 61.35
C LEU A 19 -55.13 41.87 62.33
N GLU A 20 -55.42 41.51 63.58
CA GLU A 20 -54.55 41.63 64.75
C GLU A 20 -53.14 41.07 64.48
N PRO A 21 -52.10 41.59 65.15
CA PRO A 21 -50.78 40.97 65.07
C PRO A 21 -50.86 39.60 65.72
N PHE A 22 -50.99 38.55 64.90
CA PHE A 22 -50.59 37.22 65.35
C PHE A 22 -49.09 37.31 65.61
N ILE A 23 -48.75 37.34 66.90
CA ILE A 23 -47.42 36.98 67.36
C ILE A 23 -47.23 35.53 66.91
N LEU A 24 -46.62 35.32 65.74
CA LEU A 24 -46.04 34.02 65.42
C LEU A 24 -44.88 33.84 66.39
N SER A 25 -45.08 33.04 67.43
CA SER A 25 -43.95 32.48 68.15
C SER A 25 -43.22 31.56 67.18
N ALA A 26 -41.89 31.67 67.09
CA ALA A 26 -41.09 30.76 66.28
C ALA A 26 -41.46 29.31 66.61
N GLN A 27 -42.02 28.58 65.64
CA GLN A 27 -42.45 27.22 65.85
C GLN A 27 -41.22 26.35 66.00
N THR A 28 -41.04 25.76 67.19
CA THR A 28 -39.95 24.82 67.46
C THR A 28 -40.51 23.43 67.66
N ILE A 29 -39.99 22.44 66.93
CA ILE A 29 -40.26 21.02 67.16
C ILE A 29 -38.98 20.31 67.60
N THR A 30 -39.12 19.21 68.34
CA THR A 30 -38.02 18.31 68.69
C THR A 30 -38.27 16.97 68.04
N VAL A 31 -37.27 16.42 67.36
CA VAL A 31 -37.35 15.18 66.59
C VAL A 31 -36.22 14.22 66.97
N SER A 32 -36.51 12.92 66.89
CA SER A 32 -35.58 11.80 67.08
C SER A 32 -36.26 10.50 66.63
N GLY A 33 -35.50 9.52 66.14
CA GLY A 33 -35.99 8.18 65.78
C GLY A 33 -36.51 8.07 64.34
N ASP A 34 -37.29 7.03 64.09
CA ASP A 34 -37.71 6.64 62.74
C ASP A 34 -38.88 7.50 62.22
N ILE A 35 -38.77 7.92 60.95
CA ILE A 35 -39.85 8.53 60.16
C ILE A 35 -40.45 7.44 59.28
N THR A 36 -41.66 7.00 59.65
CA THR A 36 -42.34 5.82 59.09
C THR A 36 -43.45 6.15 58.09
N ALA A 37 -43.76 7.43 57.90
CA ALA A 37 -44.74 7.93 56.94
C ALA A 37 -44.31 9.32 56.44
N ASP A 38 -44.80 9.72 55.26
CA ASP A 38 -44.47 11.01 54.65
C ASP A 38 -44.62 12.15 55.67
N THR A 39 -43.55 12.90 55.85
CA THR A 39 -43.43 13.89 56.91
C THR A 39 -42.93 15.21 56.33
N THR A 40 -43.57 16.30 56.74
CA THR A 40 -43.11 17.66 56.42
C THR A 40 -42.66 18.36 57.68
N TRP A 41 -41.43 18.85 57.69
CA TRP A 41 -40.94 19.77 58.71
C TRP A 41 -41.28 21.20 58.28
N SER A 42 -42.34 21.75 58.89
CA SER A 42 -42.85 23.11 58.64
C SER A 42 -42.53 24.10 59.76
N ALA A 43 -41.74 23.69 60.76
CA ALA A 43 -41.38 24.51 61.91
C ALA A 43 -40.17 25.39 61.61
N ASP A 44 -40.12 26.61 62.16
CA ASP A 44 -38.97 27.51 62.02
C ASP A 44 -37.68 26.88 62.56
N THR A 45 -37.78 26.11 63.64
CA THR A 45 -36.65 25.38 64.23
C THR A 45 -36.97 23.92 64.49
N VAL A 46 -36.13 23.03 63.98
CA VAL A 46 -36.20 21.58 64.19
C VAL A 46 -35.01 21.15 65.02
N LYS A 47 -35.24 20.79 66.29
CA LYS A 47 -34.18 20.32 67.19
C LYS A 47 -34.04 18.81 67.08
N VAL A 48 -32.91 18.35 66.53
CA VAL A 48 -32.58 16.93 66.41
C VAL A 48 -31.84 16.50 67.67
N THR A 49 -32.45 15.62 68.46
CA THR A 49 -31.93 15.19 69.79
C THR A 49 -31.50 13.73 69.85
N GLY A 50 -31.60 13.02 68.72
CA GLY A 50 -31.11 11.67 68.46
C GLY A 50 -31.03 11.45 66.96
N ASP A 51 -30.54 10.30 66.51
CA ASP A 51 -30.51 9.95 65.08
C ASP A 51 -31.90 10.00 64.46
N ILE A 52 -32.00 10.44 63.21
CA ILE A 52 -33.23 10.45 62.41
C ILE A 52 -33.09 9.42 61.30
N ASN A 53 -34.04 8.49 61.19
CA ASN A 53 -34.05 7.47 60.13
C ASN A 53 -35.29 7.64 59.24
N VAL A 54 -35.14 8.15 58.03
CA VAL A 54 -36.21 8.14 57.00
C VAL A 54 -36.22 6.76 56.36
N LEU A 55 -37.27 5.98 56.57
CA LEU A 55 -37.33 4.61 56.06
C LEU A 55 -37.58 4.56 54.53
N ASN A 56 -37.37 3.38 53.92
CA ASN A 56 -37.66 3.14 52.50
C ASN A 56 -39.09 3.55 52.15
N ASP A 57 -39.30 4.04 50.91
CA ASP A 57 -40.59 4.52 50.38
C ASP A 57 -41.23 5.69 51.18
N VAL A 58 -40.50 6.34 52.09
CA VAL A 58 -40.99 7.49 52.89
C VAL A 58 -40.34 8.78 52.43
N THR A 59 -41.13 9.85 52.31
CA THR A 59 -40.65 11.19 51.96
C THR A 59 -40.51 12.09 53.18
N LEU A 60 -39.33 12.66 53.38
CA LEU A 60 -39.10 13.81 54.26
C LEU A 60 -39.02 15.10 53.44
N ILE A 61 -39.96 16.02 53.67
CA ILE A 61 -39.98 17.36 53.08
C ILE A 61 -39.54 18.37 54.15
N ILE A 62 -38.56 19.21 53.82
CA ILE A 62 -38.12 20.31 54.70
C ILE A 62 -38.41 21.63 53.99
N ASN A 63 -39.22 22.47 54.63
CA ASN A 63 -39.65 23.74 54.03
C ASN A 63 -38.51 24.78 54.02
N PRO A 64 -38.49 25.72 53.06
CA PRO A 64 -37.58 26.87 53.07
C PRO A 64 -37.56 27.60 54.42
N GLY A 65 -36.39 28.16 54.77
CA GLY A 65 -36.18 28.88 56.03
C GLY A 65 -36.04 28.02 57.28
N THR A 66 -36.24 26.70 57.19
CA THR A 66 -36.14 25.81 58.35
C THR A 66 -34.71 25.79 58.91
N TYR A 67 -34.59 26.03 60.23
CA TYR A 67 -33.35 25.89 61.00
C TYR A 67 -33.29 24.52 61.68
N VAL A 68 -32.52 23.60 61.13
CA VAL A 68 -32.30 22.25 61.67
C VAL A 68 -31.09 22.27 62.59
N GLU A 69 -31.35 22.21 63.90
CA GLU A 69 -30.37 22.30 64.98
C GLU A 69 -30.07 20.90 65.54
N ILE A 70 -28.90 20.34 65.22
CA ILE A 70 -28.46 19.03 65.70
C ILE A 70 -27.76 19.16 67.06
N ARG A 71 -28.29 18.47 68.08
CA ARG A 71 -27.86 18.58 69.48
C ARG A 71 -27.10 17.34 69.97
N GLY A 72 -26.05 16.98 69.25
CA GLY A 72 -25.17 15.87 69.57
C GLY A 72 -24.52 15.27 68.33
N TYR A 73 -23.78 14.17 68.50
CA TYR A 73 -23.13 13.46 67.41
C TYR A 73 -24.09 12.52 66.68
N TYR A 74 -25.16 13.10 66.13
CA TYR A 74 -26.25 12.38 65.47
C TYR A 74 -26.20 12.53 63.94
N GLU A 75 -26.86 11.61 63.24
CA GLU A 75 -27.05 11.63 61.78
C GLU A 75 -28.52 11.83 61.38
N ILE A 76 -28.71 12.31 60.15
CA ILE A 76 -29.97 12.18 59.42
C ILE A 76 -29.73 11.10 58.37
N ASN A 77 -30.11 9.86 58.69
CA ASN A 77 -30.04 8.72 57.80
C ASN A 77 -31.33 8.68 56.96
N VAL A 78 -31.17 8.77 55.64
CA VAL A 78 -32.24 8.73 54.67
C VAL A 78 -32.08 7.45 53.88
N ARG A 79 -33.11 6.60 53.92
CA ARG A 79 -33.24 5.42 53.04
C ARG A 79 -34.43 5.54 52.07
N GLY A 80 -35.26 6.56 52.25
CA GLY A 80 -36.33 6.96 51.32
C GLY A 80 -35.96 8.24 50.56
N ILE A 81 -36.92 9.16 50.45
CA ILE A 81 -36.80 10.43 49.70
C ILE A 81 -36.54 11.60 50.65
N LEU A 82 -35.57 12.47 50.30
CA LEU A 82 -35.36 13.77 50.95
C LEU A 82 -35.58 14.91 49.95
N LEU A 83 -36.58 15.75 50.24
CA LEU A 83 -36.85 16.99 49.51
C LEU A 83 -36.54 18.19 50.42
N ALA A 84 -35.28 18.64 50.39
CA ALA A 84 -34.80 19.82 51.10
C ALA A 84 -34.51 20.94 50.10
N SER A 85 -35.55 21.70 49.73
CA SER A 85 -35.46 22.76 48.73
C SER A 85 -35.80 24.11 49.34
N GLY A 86 -34.79 24.88 49.74
CA GLY A 86 -34.91 26.26 50.17
C GLY A 86 -35.07 27.24 49.00
N ASN A 87 -34.82 28.53 49.26
CA ASN A 87 -34.72 29.55 48.23
C ASN A 87 -33.59 30.55 48.53
N PRO A 88 -33.16 31.41 47.58
CA PRO A 88 -32.04 32.34 47.79
C PRO A 88 -32.20 33.30 48.99
N GLY A 89 -33.44 33.66 49.33
CA GLY A 89 -33.75 34.55 50.46
C GLY A 89 -33.96 33.82 51.78
N ASP A 90 -34.19 32.51 51.75
CA ASP A 90 -34.65 31.71 52.87
C ASP A 90 -34.13 30.26 52.75
N SER A 91 -32.81 30.11 52.93
CA SER A 91 -32.12 28.83 52.84
C SER A 91 -32.49 27.91 54.01
N ILE A 92 -32.51 26.60 53.78
CA ILE A 92 -32.58 25.61 54.86
C ILE A 92 -31.20 25.53 55.50
N ILE A 93 -31.12 25.55 56.84
CA ILE A 93 -29.84 25.54 57.56
C ILE A 93 -29.74 24.26 58.39
N PHE A 94 -28.71 23.44 58.15
CA PHE A 94 -28.33 22.30 58.96
C PHE A 94 -27.06 22.64 59.74
N THR A 95 -27.15 22.71 61.06
CA THR A 95 -26.03 23.10 61.92
C THR A 95 -26.19 22.58 63.34
N ILE A 96 -25.16 22.76 64.15
CA ILE A 96 -25.19 22.54 65.60
C ILE A 96 -25.46 23.84 66.37
N ASN A 97 -25.89 23.71 67.61
CA ASN A 97 -26.12 24.84 68.53
C ASN A 97 -24.82 25.43 69.12
N ASP A 98 -23.80 24.59 69.28
CA ASP A 98 -22.56 24.95 69.95
C ASP A 98 -21.38 24.34 69.20
N SER A 99 -20.56 25.19 68.58
CA SER A 99 -19.38 24.82 67.81
C SER A 99 -18.07 25.13 68.53
N THR A 100 -18.10 25.45 69.83
CA THR A 100 -16.90 25.90 70.58
C THR A 100 -15.74 24.91 70.55
N ASP A 101 -16.04 23.61 70.53
CA ASP A 101 -15.03 22.53 70.51
C ASP A 101 -14.73 21.95 69.11
N TYR A 102 -15.23 22.54 68.02
CA TYR A 102 -15.04 22.03 66.64
C TYR A 102 -13.56 21.95 66.19
N SER A 103 -12.67 22.72 66.84
CA SER A 103 -11.25 22.82 66.48
C SER A 103 -10.43 21.53 66.62
N ASN A 104 -10.95 20.52 67.33
CA ASN A 104 -10.31 19.21 67.43
C ASN A 104 -10.97 18.20 66.47
N TYR A 105 -10.40 18.07 65.27
CA TYR A 105 -10.96 17.23 64.20
C TYR A 105 -11.01 15.72 64.53
N GLU A 106 -10.26 15.27 65.53
CA GLU A 106 -10.19 13.87 65.99
C GLU A 106 -11.29 13.49 67.00
N ASP A 107 -12.00 14.46 67.62
CA ASP A 107 -13.10 14.22 68.56
C ASP A 107 -14.47 14.47 67.91
N THR A 108 -15.51 13.84 68.45
CA THR A 108 -16.93 14.00 68.13
C THR A 108 -17.58 15.27 68.70
N THR A 109 -16.91 15.98 69.61
CA THR A 109 -17.41 17.23 70.22
C THR A 109 -17.49 18.38 69.22
N GLY A 110 -18.53 19.21 69.32
CA GLY A 110 -18.68 20.39 68.45
C GLY A 110 -18.94 20.06 66.98
N LYS A 111 -19.44 18.84 66.66
CA LYS A 111 -19.85 18.44 65.31
C LYS A 111 -20.98 17.40 65.32
N TRP A 112 -21.59 17.18 64.16
CA TRP A 112 -22.57 16.11 63.91
C TRP A 112 -22.09 15.18 62.80
N LYS A 113 -22.79 14.06 62.56
CA LYS A 113 -22.31 13.06 61.59
C LYS A 113 -22.57 13.46 60.13
N GLY A 114 -23.61 14.25 59.86
CA GLY A 114 -24.03 14.64 58.50
C GLY A 114 -25.35 14.03 58.04
N ILE A 115 -25.69 14.34 56.78
CA ILE A 115 -26.80 13.70 56.06
C ILE A 115 -26.25 12.43 55.40
N ARG A 116 -26.82 11.27 55.73
CA ARG A 116 -26.42 9.96 55.20
C ARG A 116 -27.52 9.45 54.29
N LEU A 117 -27.22 9.32 53.00
CA LEU A 117 -28.10 8.75 52.02
C LEU A 117 -27.68 7.27 51.87
N GLU A 118 -28.48 6.35 52.40
CA GLU A 118 -28.19 4.91 52.48
C GLU A 118 -29.41 4.07 52.03
N ASP A 119 -29.85 4.25 50.78
CA ASP A 119 -30.97 3.51 50.23
C ASP A 119 -30.59 2.05 49.92
N THR A 120 -31.56 1.16 50.15
CA THR A 120 -31.47 -0.29 49.94
C THR A 120 -32.35 -0.77 48.78
N ASP A 121 -33.20 0.10 48.20
CA ASP A 121 -34.08 -0.14 47.04
C ASP A 121 -33.87 0.93 45.94
N VAL A 122 -32.73 0.80 45.25
CA VAL A 122 -32.13 1.74 44.28
C VAL A 122 -32.98 2.14 43.05
N LEU A 123 -34.22 1.65 42.90
CA LEU A 123 -35.03 1.80 41.68
C LEU A 123 -36.07 2.94 41.71
N LYS A 124 -36.20 3.71 42.81
CA LYS A 124 -37.34 4.65 42.96
C LYS A 124 -37.03 6.07 43.47
N ASP A 125 -35.87 6.33 44.04
CA ASP A 125 -35.74 7.51 44.91
C ASP A 125 -34.86 8.63 44.34
N THR A 126 -35.39 9.86 44.37
CA THR A 126 -34.72 11.10 43.96
C THR A 126 -34.42 11.94 45.20
N ILE A 127 -33.16 12.34 45.39
CA ILE A 127 -32.75 13.26 46.46
C ILE A 127 -32.57 14.66 45.87
N ASN A 128 -33.18 15.67 46.49
CA ASN A 128 -33.02 17.07 46.08
C ASN A 128 -32.64 17.95 47.27
N ILE A 129 -31.40 18.43 47.26
CA ILE A 129 -30.83 19.35 48.25
C ILE A 129 -30.49 20.65 47.52
N LYS A 130 -31.35 21.66 47.69
CA LYS A 130 -31.24 22.92 46.97
C LYS A 130 -31.37 24.12 47.90
N TYR A 131 -30.52 25.13 47.71
CA TYR A 131 -30.45 26.31 48.60
C TYR A 131 -30.34 25.93 50.08
N CYS A 132 -29.49 24.95 50.37
CA CYS A 132 -29.21 24.48 51.73
C CYS A 132 -27.87 25.01 52.23
N ARG A 133 -27.72 25.19 53.54
CA ARG A 133 -26.46 25.51 54.22
C ARG A 133 -26.16 24.41 55.22
N ILE A 134 -25.07 23.70 55.01
CA ILE A 134 -24.66 22.54 55.82
C ILE A 134 -23.31 22.87 56.44
N SER A 135 -23.22 22.81 57.78
CA SER A 135 -21.98 23.12 58.49
C SER A 135 -21.73 22.30 59.75
N TYR A 136 -20.46 22.24 60.16
CA TYR A 136 -19.97 21.56 61.37
C TYR A 136 -20.27 20.06 61.40
N ALA A 137 -20.27 19.41 60.23
CA ALA A 137 -20.45 17.98 60.12
C ALA A 137 -19.10 17.24 60.09
N THR A 138 -19.12 15.92 60.31
CA THR A 138 -17.97 15.05 60.00
C THR A 138 -17.85 14.92 58.48
N VAL A 139 -18.90 14.38 57.85
CA VAL A 139 -19.10 14.47 56.40
C VAL A 139 -20.38 15.27 56.20
N GLY A 140 -20.39 16.29 55.33
CA GLY A 140 -21.60 17.09 55.10
C GLY A 140 -22.75 16.24 54.55
N ILE A 141 -22.51 15.62 53.39
CA ILE A 141 -23.43 14.70 52.72
C ILE A 141 -22.66 13.45 52.31
N TYR A 142 -23.19 12.29 52.69
CA TYR A 142 -22.68 10.98 52.27
C TYR A 142 -23.70 10.33 51.34
N ILE A 143 -23.25 9.91 50.16
CA ILE A 143 -24.11 9.45 49.06
C ILE A 143 -23.78 7.99 48.75
N GLY A 144 -24.56 7.07 49.32
CA GLY A 144 -24.56 5.64 48.96
C GLY A 144 -25.25 5.38 47.62
N ASP A 145 -25.89 4.23 47.45
CA ASP A 145 -26.59 3.85 46.22
C ASP A 145 -28.01 4.43 46.15
N TYR A 146 -28.29 5.24 45.12
CA TYR A 146 -29.55 5.90 44.80
C TYR A 146 -29.74 5.95 43.27
N HIS A 147 -30.96 6.23 42.80
CA HIS A 147 -31.18 6.47 41.37
C HIS A 147 -30.61 7.83 40.92
N TYR A 148 -30.94 8.91 41.63
CA TYR A 148 -30.47 10.26 41.29
C TYR A 148 -30.37 11.17 42.51
N VAL A 149 -29.23 11.86 42.67
CA VAL A 149 -28.99 12.84 43.75
C VAL A 149 -28.59 14.18 43.15
N ALA A 150 -29.38 15.22 43.42
CA ALA A 150 -29.10 16.59 43.02
C ALA A 150 -28.77 17.48 44.23
N ILE A 151 -27.59 18.09 44.18
CA ILE A 151 -27.14 19.13 45.11
C ILE A 151 -26.92 20.39 44.29
N ASP A 152 -27.73 21.42 44.52
CA ASP A 152 -27.73 22.64 43.71
C ASP A 152 -27.76 23.90 44.57
N SER A 153 -27.01 24.93 44.19
CA SER A 153 -27.10 26.28 44.75
C SER A 153 -26.96 26.31 46.28
N SER A 154 -26.12 25.42 46.83
CA SER A 154 -26.00 25.16 48.27
C SER A 154 -24.61 25.50 48.80
N ILE A 155 -24.49 25.68 50.10
CA ILE A 155 -23.23 25.97 50.79
C ILE A 155 -22.91 24.83 51.73
N ILE A 156 -21.75 24.21 51.58
CA ILE A 156 -21.25 23.17 52.48
C ILE A 156 -19.88 23.62 52.99
N ARG A 157 -19.74 23.76 54.31
CA ARG A 157 -18.52 24.33 54.88
C ARG A 157 -18.22 23.83 56.28
N ASN A 158 -16.99 24.04 56.74
CA ASN A 158 -16.58 23.65 58.09
C ASN A 158 -16.94 22.18 58.40
N CYS A 159 -16.59 21.27 57.49
CA CYS A 159 -16.71 19.83 57.76
C CYS A 159 -15.31 19.26 58.08
N SER A 160 -15.26 18.34 59.04
CA SER A 160 -13.99 17.83 59.59
C SER A 160 -13.37 16.68 58.80
N LEU A 161 -14.05 16.17 57.77
CA LEU A 161 -13.54 15.13 56.87
C LEU A 161 -13.81 15.48 55.40
N ASN A 162 -15.08 15.45 54.96
CA ASN A 162 -15.44 15.75 53.56
C ASN A 162 -16.72 16.59 53.53
N ALA A 163 -16.89 17.46 52.53
CA ALA A 163 -18.19 18.10 52.32
C ALA A 163 -19.16 17.10 51.68
N ILE A 164 -18.73 16.41 50.63
CA ILE A 164 -19.50 15.39 49.92
C ILE A 164 -18.64 14.14 49.78
N HIS A 165 -19.17 12.98 50.15
CA HIS A 165 -18.51 11.69 49.97
C HIS A 165 -19.42 10.73 49.23
N ILE A 166 -18.94 10.19 48.11
CA ILE A 166 -19.62 9.21 47.25
C ILE A 166 -18.79 7.92 47.26
N PRO A 167 -19.03 6.99 48.20
CA PRO A 167 -18.37 5.70 48.23
C PRO A 167 -19.16 4.67 47.44
N LYS A 168 -18.46 4.01 46.51
CA LYS A 168 -18.92 2.88 45.69
C LYS A 168 -20.41 2.95 45.37
N SER A 169 -20.75 3.93 44.53
CA SER A 169 -22.14 4.28 44.24
C SER A 169 -22.42 4.15 42.76
N ASN A 170 -23.53 3.49 42.42
CA ASN A 170 -24.09 3.51 41.06
C ASN A 170 -24.99 4.73 40.81
N SER A 171 -25.04 5.69 41.75
CA SER A 171 -25.90 6.87 41.65
C SER A 171 -25.41 7.83 40.59
N ARG A 172 -26.37 8.40 39.84
CA ARG A 172 -26.12 9.62 39.07
C ARG A 172 -26.18 10.82 40.01
N VAL A 173 -25.02 11.39 40.31
CA VAL A 173 -24.89 12.55 41.21
C VAL A 173 -24.62 13.82 40.42
N SER A 174 -25.35 14.88 40.72
CA SER A 174 -25.16 16.22 40.14
C SER A 174 -24.91 17.24 41.25
N ILE A 175 -23.72 17.85 41.26
CA ILE A 175 -23.30 18.88 42.21
C ILE A 175 -23.08 20.17 41.42
N LYS A 176 -23.98 21.15 41.58
CA LYS A 176 -23.98 22.37 40.77
C LYS A 176 -24.15 23.65 41.56
N ASN A 177 -23.54 24.74 41.10
CA ASN A 177 -23.71 26.09 41.68
C ASN A 177 -23.45 26.15 43.20
N CYS A 178 -22.63 25.25 43.73
CA CYS A 178 -22.37 25.17 45.17
C CYS A 178 -21.10 25.92 45.56
N LEU A 179 -21.09 26.45 46.78
CA LEU A 179 -19.87 26.88 47.46
C LEU A 179 -19.45 25.80 48.46
N ILE A 180 -18.27 25.21 48.23
CA ILE A 180 -17.71 24.18 49.10
C ILE A 180 -16.36 24.66 49.62
N ASN A 181 -16.32 25.05 50.90
CA ASN A 181 -15.13 25.69 51.45
C ASN A 181 -14.84 25.36 52.91
N GLU A 182 -13.59 25.60 53.34
CA GLU A 182 -13.15 25.39 54.72
C GLU A 182 -13.39 23.93 55.18
N ILE A 183 -13.12 22.96 54.31
CA ILE A 183 -13.21 21.53 54.62
C ILE A 183 -11.84 21.01 55.07
N HIS A 184 -11.80 20.29 56.18
CA HIS A 184 -10.59 19.62 56.68
C HIS A 184 -10.51 18.18 56.15
N GLY A 185 -10.32 18.07 54.84
CA GLY A 185 -10.12 16.87 54.04
C GLY A 185 -10.53 17.17 52.58
N SER A 186 -10.96 16.18 51.81
CA SER A 186 -11.38 16.43 50.43
C SER A 186 -12.76 17.08 50.40
N ALA A 187 -12.91 18.20 49.69
CA ALA A 187 -14.23 18.82 49.54
C ALA A 187 -15.25 17.84 48.91
N ILE A 188 -14.89 17.22 47.77
CA ILE A 188 -15.67 16.17 47.12
C ILE A 188 -14.79 14.93 46.99
N LYS A 189 -15.20 13.84 47.64
CA LYS A 189 -14.52 12.54 47.56
C LYS A 189 -15.40 11.53 46.82
N CYS A 190 -14.87 10.95 45.74
CA CYS A 190 -15.53 9.93 44.93
C CYS A 190 -14.66 8.66 44.90
N GLU A 191 -15.25 7.51 45.22
CA GLU A 191 -14.58 6.21 45.17
C GLU A 191 -15.47 5.24 44.41
N ASN A 192 -15.02 4.70 43.28
CA ASN A 192 -15.83 3.86 42.39
C ASN A 192 -17.20 4.48 42.03
N ALA A 193 -17.21 5.80 41.81
CA ALA A 193 -18.41 6.54 41.41
C ALA A 193 -18.56 6.56 39.88
N TYR A 194 -19.80 6.65 39.41
CA TYR A 194 -20.13 6.62 37.99
C TYR A 194 -20.90 7.88 37.58
N GLU A 195 -20.60 8.42 36.40
CA GLU A 195 -21.38 9.47 35.71
C GLU A 195 -21.72 10.70 36.59
N THR A 196 -20.84 11.07 37.51
CA THR A 196 -21.06 12.21 38.41
C THR A 196 -20.67 13.53 37.72
N VAL A 197 -21.55 14.52 37.81
CA VAL A 197 -21.38 15.86 37.23
C VAL A 197 -21.10 16.87 38.34
N ILE A 198 -19.92 17.47 38.31
CA ILE A 198 -19.48 18.55 39.20
C ILE A 198 -19.31 19.78 38.32
N SER A 199 -20.26 20.72 38.37
CA SER A 199 -20.19 21.89 37.48
C SER A 199 -20.61 23.21 38.11
N GLN A 200 -20.00 24.32 37.70
CA GLN A 200 -20.37 25.67 38.16
C GLN A 200 -20.20 25.88 39.67
N ASN A 201 -19.32 25.11 40.32
CA ASN A 201 -19.06 25.23 41.75
C ASN A 201 -17.85 26.11 42.04
N GLU A 202 -17.84 26.75 43.21
CA GLU A 202 -16.63 27.32 43.81
C GLU A 202 -16.14 26.38 44.92
N ILE A 203 -14.95 25.80 44.73
CA ILE A 203 -14.33 24.90 45.70
C ILE A 203 -13.03 25.54 46.20
N SER A 204 -13.03 26.01 47.44
CA SER A 204 -11.94 26.86 47.94
C SER A 204 -11.56 26.67 49.41
N LEU A 205 -10.33 27.03 49.77
CA LEU A 205 -9.86 27.03 51.16
C LEU A 205 -9.99 25.67 51.86
N ASN A 206 -9.91 24.57 51.10
CA ASN A 206 -9.99 23.22 51.65
C ASN A 206 -8.58 22.69 51.92
N TYR A 207 -8.45 21.93 53.00
CA TYR A 207 -7.17 21.44 53.51
C TYR A 207 -7.24 19.92 53.70
N ALA A 208 -6.51 19.16 52.89
CA ALA A 208 -6.40 17.72 53.02
C ALA A 208 -4.98 17.31 53.42
N ASP A 209 -4.81 16.56 54.50
CA ASP A 209 -3.50 16.04 54.93
C ASP A 209 -2.88 15.09 53.90
N LEU A 210 -3.71 14.30 53.21
CA LEU A 210 -3.26 13.26 52.28
C LEU A 210 -3.39 13.67 50.81
N SER A 211 -4.60 13.65 50.25
CA SER A 211 -4.84 13.82 48.81
C SER A 211 -6.12 14.58 48.47
N GLY A 212 -6.13 15.22 47.28
CA GLY A 212 -7.32 15.80 46.67
C GLY A 212 -7.95 16.91 47.50
N GLY A 213 -7.26 18.05 47.61
CA GLY A 213 -7.73 19.18 48.42
C GLY A 213 -9.13 19.67 48.02
N ALA A 214 -9.51 19.54 46.74
CA ALA A 214 -10.84 19.89 46.25
C ALA A 214 -11.65 18.65 45.82
N ILE A 215 -11.18 17.92 44.81
CA ILE A 215 -11.87 16.78 44.21
C ILE A 215 -10.91 15.58 44.20
N TYR A 216 -11.28 14.53 44.92
CA TYR A 216 -10.57 13.26 44.94
C TYR A 216 -11.40 12.19 44.23
N MET A 217 -10.78 11.47 43.29
CA MET A 217 -11.38 10.36 42.55
C MET A 217 -10.47 9.13 42.61
N ASP A 218 -11.06 7.99 42.91
CA ASP A 218 -10.39 6.67 42.89
C ASP A 218 -11.32 5.65 42.24
N GLY A 219 -10.88 4.97 41.18
CA GLY A 219 -11.67 3.98 40.43
C GLY A 219 -12.94 4.54 39.76
N CYS A 220 -13.01 5.85 39.52
CA CYS A 220 -14.22 6.52 39.03
C CYS A 220 -14.34 6.48 37.50
N LYS A 221 -15.57 6.41 36.99
CA LYS A 221 -15.84 6.33 35.54
C LYS A 221 -16.84 7.38 35.06
N GLY A 222 -16.55 8.02 33.93
CA GLY A 222 -17.48 8.94 33.27
C GLY A 222 -17.71 10.25 34.01
N MET A 223 -16.73 10.68 34.81
CA MET A 223 -16.81 11.90 35.63
C MET A 223 -16.76 13.15 34.74
N GLN A 224 -17.62 14.14 35.03
CA GLN A 224 -17.64 15.42 34.33
C GLN A 224 -17.39 16.55 35.32
N ILE A 225 -16.23 17.21 35.20
CA ILE A 225 -15.83 18.34 36.04
C ILE A 225 -15.76 19.56 35.14
N ASP A 226 -16.83 20.35 35.10
CA ASP A 226 -17.01 21.40 34.11
C ASP A 226 -17.27 22.80 34.71
N ASN A 227 -16.58 23.82 34.22
CA ASN A 227 -16.88 25.22 34.55
C ASN A 227 -16.87 25.52 36.06
N ASN A 228 -15.95 24.92 36.82
CA ASN A 228 -15.76 25.18 38.25
C ASN A 228 -14.63 26.20 38.48
N ILE A 229 -14.71 26.91 39.60
CA ILE A 229 -13.62 27.72 40.15
C ILE A 229 -13.02 26.93 41.31
N ILE A 230 -11.79 26.45 41.16
CA ILE A 230 -11.09 25.63 42.15
C ILE A 230 -9.82 26.37 42.58
N LYS A 231 -9.85 26.96 43.77
CA LYS A 231 -8.80 27.89 44.19
C LYS A 231 -8.40 27.76 45.64
N ASP A 232 -7.15 28.12 45.94
CA ASP A 232 -6.65 28.25 47.31
C ASP A 232 -6.85 26.96 48.14
N ASN A 233 -6.81 25.79 47.50
CA ASN A 233 -6.89 24.50 48.19
C ASN A 233 -5.48 23.95 48.45
N TYR A 234 -5.36 23.17 49.53
CA TYR A 234 -4.11 22.57 49.97
C TYR A 234 -4.19 21.04 50.05
N SER A 235 -3.13 20.36 49.58
CA SER A 235 -2.94 18.90 49.72
C SER A 235 -1.56 18.56 50.29
N GLY A 236 -1.51 17.80 51.39
CA GLY A 236 -0.29 17.56 52.14
C GLY A 236 0.72 16.61 51.46
N SER A 237 0.30 15.43 51.00
CA SER A 237 1.24 14.35 50.62
C SER A 237 1.19 13.90 49.16
N GLU A 238 0.01 13.77 48.55
CA GLU A 238 -0.17 13.17 47.22
C GLU A 238 -1.32 13.85 46.46
N GLY A 239 -1.05 14.45 45.30
CA GLY A 239 -2.09 14.97 44.41
C GLY A 239 -2.41 16.45 44.53
N GLY A 240 -2.95 17.03 43.46
CA GLY A 240 -3.42 18.40 43.37
C GLY A 240 -4.79 18.64 43.99
N PRO A 241 -5.39 19.82 43.76
CA PRO A 241 -6.76 20.07 44.11
C PRO A 241 -7.70 19.09 43.37
N ILE A 242 -7.41 18.71 42.12
CA ILE A 242 -8.08 17.60 41.43
C ILE A 242 -7.12 16.41 41.31
N THR A 243 -7.53 15.25 41.81
CA THR A 243 -6.73 14.02 41.72
C THR A 243 -7.59 12.84 41.26
N SER A 244 -7.08 12.07 40.29
CA SER A 244 -7.64 10.80 39.81
C SER A 244 -6.65 9.65 39.97
N TYR A 245 -7.12 8.54 40.51
CA TYR A 245 -6.47 7.23 40.48
C TYR A 245 -7.39 6.22 39.78
N ASP A 246 -6.82 5.37 38.92
CA ASP A 246 -7.52 4.27 38.26
C ASP A 246 -8.83 4.71 37.55
N GLY A 247 -8.82 5.90 36.95
CA GLY A 247 -9.98 6.53 36.34
C GLY A 247 -10.22 6.15 34.86
N GLU A 248 -11.46 6.26 34.40
CA GLU A 248 -11.83 6.04 32.99
C GLU A 248 -12.86 7.09 32.52
N ASP A 249 -12.74 7.59 31.29
CA ASP A 249 -13.68 8.55 30.68
C ASP A 249 -13.89 9.84 31.50
N ILE A 250 -12.84 10.32 32.17
CA ILE A 250 -12.88 11.56 32.97
C ILE A 250 -12.73 12.77 32.05
N ARG A 251 -13.66 13.72 32.17
CA ARG A 251 -13.61 14.99 31.45
C ARG A 251 -13.44 16.14 32.43
N ILE A 252 -12.33 16.87 32.31
CA ILE A 252 -12.07 18.10 33.05
C ILE A 252 -12.08 19.25 32.04
N SER A 253 -13.17 20.02 32.03
CA SER A 253 -13.42 21.03 31.00
C SER A 253 -13.74 22.42 31.56
N SER A 254 -13.28 23.48 30.91
CA SER A 254 -13.73 24.86 31.18
C SER A 254 -13.49 25.36 32.62
N ASN A 255 -12.59 24.73 33.40
CA ASN A 255 -12.38 25.10 34.80
C ASN A 255 -11.32 26.19 34.95
N GLN A 256 -11.47 27.02 35.98
CA GLN A 256 -10.44 27.93 36.46
C GLN A 256 -9.80 27.33 37.71
N ILE A 257 -8.56 26.86 37.59
CA ILE A 257 -7.84 26.17 38.67
C ILE A 257 -6.59 26.97 39.01
N TYR A 258 -6.60 27.66 40.14
CA TYR A 258 -5.53 28.59 40.47
C TYR A 258 -5.18 28.73 41.95
N ASN A 259 -3.94 29.13 42.22
CA ASN A 259 -3.39 29.31 43.57
C ASN A 259 -3.55 28.07 44.48
N ASN A 260 -3.66 26.88 43.90
CA ASN A 260 -3.67 25.65 44.69
C ASN A 260 -2.23 25.25 45.02
N SER A 261 -2.04 24.64 46.18
CA SER A 261 -0.72 24.30 46.68
C SER A 261 -0.67 22.90 47.26
N GLY A 262 0.48 22.25 47.14
CA GLY A 262 0.74 20.97 47.81
C GLY A 262 2.11 20.91 48.47
N GLY A 263 2.32 19.90 49.31
CA GLY A 263 3.61 19.66 49.96
C GLY A 263 4.76 19.36 48.98
N PHE A 264 6.01 19.39 49.45
CA PHE A 264 7.21 19.22 48.62
C PHE A 264 7.27 17.90 47.81
N SER A 265 6.65 16.84 48.31
CA SER A 265 6.58 15.53 47.63
C SER A 265 5.29 15.32 46.84
N SER A 266 4.37 16.29 46.86
CA SER A 266 3.10 16.20 46.15
C SER A 266 3.32 16.28 44.62
N LYS A 267 2.29 15.86 43.88
CA LYS A 267 2.31 15.72 42.42
C LYS A 267 1.04 16.35 41.85
N GLY A 268 1.18 17.13 40.77
CA GLY A 268 0.07 17.77 40.05
C GLY A 268 -0.49 18.98 40.78
N GLY A 269 0.06 20.18 40.60
CA GLY A 269 -0.35 21.36 41.39
C GLY A 269 -1.78 21.81 41.08
N ALA A 270 -2.28 21.57 39.87
CA ALA A 270 -3.68 21.76 39.50
C ALA A 270 -4.40 20.42 39.31
N ILE A 271 -3.82 19.52 38.50
CA ILE A 271 -4.45 18.25 38.15
C ILE A 271 -3.42 17.13 38.26
N LYS A 272 -3.80 16.03 38.93
CA LYS A 272 -3.06 14.77 38.92
C LYS A 272 -3.90 13.65 38.29
N MET A 273 -3.36 13.00 37.27
CA MET A 273 -3.89 11.78 36.66
C MET A 273 -2.91 10.61 36.86
N ASP A 274 -3.39 9.54 37.47
CA ASP A 274 -2.62 8.32 37.70
C ASP A 274 -3.43 7.12 37.21
N ASN A 275 -2.84 6.30 36.35
CA ASN A 275 -3.48 5.13 35.73
C ASN A 275 -4.87 5.44 35.13
N THR A 276 -5.03 6.62 34.51
CA THR A 276 -6.31 7.14 34.03
C THR A 276 -6.38 7.16 32.50
N HIS A 277 -7.43 6.59 31.91
CA HIS A 277 -7.51 6.36 30.45
C HIS A 277 -8.77 6.98 29.82
N ASN A 278 -8.78 7.12 28.49
CA ASN A 278 -9.89 7.66 27.69
C ASN A 278 -10.40 9.03 28.18
N SER A 279 -9.51 9.80 28.80
CA SER A 279 -9.85 11.03 29.52
C SER A 279 -9.42 12.26 28.73
N ILE A 280 -10.06 13.39 28.99
CA ILE A 280 -9.83 14.65 28.27
C ILE A 280 -9.66 15.77 29.29
N ILE A 281 -8.61 16.58 29.10
CA ILE A 281 -8.39 17.83 29.82
C ILE A 281 -8.48 18.95 28.79
N ASN A 282 -9.54 19.76 28.83
CA ASN A 282 -9.71 20.79 27.81
C ASN A 282 -10.27 22.13 28.29
N ASN A 283 -9.92 23.21 27.61
CA ASN A 283 -10.46 24.54 27.90
C ASN A 283 -10.25 24.99 29.37
N ASN A 284 -9.23 24.48 30.07
CA ASN A 284 -8.98 24.87 31.46
C ASN A 284 -7.93 25.99 31.52
N ILE A 285 -8.09 26.85 32.53
CA ILE A 285 -7.12 27.87 32.91
C ILE A 285 -6.41 27.38 34.18
N LEU A 286 -5.18 26.91 34.03
CA LEU A 286 -4.34 26.37 35.11
C LEU A 286 -3.22 27.37 35.40
N ILE A 287 -3.36 28.17 36.45
CA ILE A 287 -2.43 29.26 36.73
C ILE A 287 -2.01 29.36 38.20
N ASN A 288 -0.75 29.75 38.44
CA ASN A 288 -0.20 29.95 39.79
C ASN A 288 -0.29 28.72 40.72
N ASN A 289 -0.40 27.51 40.19
CA ASN A 289 -0.46 26.30 41.03
C ASN A 289 0.94 25.83 41.40
N TYR A 290 1.06 25.22 42.59
CA TYR A 290 2.35 24.91 43.21
C TYR A 290 2.41 23.50 43.80
N THR A 291 3.44 22.73 43.47
CA THR A 291 3.65 21.37 43.99
C THR A 291 5.12 20.93 43.86
N GLY A 292 5.43 19.68 44.22
CA GLY A 292 6.74 19.06 44.03
C GLY A 292 7.07 18.71 42.57
N TYR A 293 6.10 18.14 41.84
CA TYR A 293 6.22 17.71 40.43
C TYR A 293 4.96 18.02 39.65
N GLY A 294 5.07 18.54 38.42
CA GLY A 294 3.89 18.81 37.59
C GLY A 294 3.08 20.01 38.10
N GLY A 295 3.64 21.22 38.04
CA GLY A 295 3.01 22.43 38.59
C GLY A 295 1.58 22.66 38.11
N GLY A 296 1.35 22.54 36.80
CA GLY A 296 0.01 22.52 36.21
C GLY A 296 -0.59 21.11 36.28
N VAL A 297 -0.10 20.20 35.43
CA VAL A 297 -0.63 18.84 35.31
C VAL A 297 0.47 17.82 35.53
N TYR A 298 0.15 16.78 36.30
CA TYR A 298 0.97 15.59 36.46
C TYR A 298 0.24 14.36 35.92
N MET A 299 0.94 13.56 35.11
CA MET A 299 0.43 12.33 34.50
C MET A 299 1.39 11.18 34.73
N LEU A 300 0.83 10.05 35.14
CA LEU A 300 1.53 8.77 35.24
C LEU A 300 0.65 7.66 34.67
N LYS A 301 1.15 6.88 33.70
CA LYS A 301 0.43 5.74 33.12
C LYS A 301 -0.98 6.10 32.63
N SER A 302 -1.09 7.27 32.03
CA SER A 302 -2.38 7.86 31.67
C SER A 302 -2.34 8.34 30.23
N ASP A 303 -3.24 7.81 29.41
CA ASP A 303 -3.32 8.10 27.98
C ASP A 303 -4.51 9.01 27.72
N LEU A 304 -4.25 10.25 27.28
CA LEU A 304 -5.26 11.30 27.23
C LEU A 304 -4.95 12.38 26.20
N VAL A 305 -5.99 13.16 25.87
CA VAL A 305 -5.88 14.35 25.00
C VAL A 305 -5.96 15.60 25.87
N ILE A 306 -4.96 16.48 25.73
CA ILE A 306 -4.93 17.81 26.36
C ILE A 306 -5.14 18.83 25.25
N HIS A 307 -6.25 19.58 25.27
CA HIS A 307 -6.49 20.56 24.23
C HIS A 307 -7.11 21.87 24.70
N ASP A 308 -6.78 22.98 24.04
CA ASP A 308 -7.38 24.29 24.31
C ASP A 308 -7.09 24.82 25.74
N ASN A 309 -6.01 24.39 26.41
CA ASN A 309 -5.73 24.80 27.80
C ASN A 309 -4.73 25.96 27.87
N ILE A 310 -4.91 26.83 28.86
CA ILE A 310 -3.92 27.84 29.28
C ILE A 310 -3.23 27.32 30.54
N ILE A 311 -1.99 26.86 30.39
CA ILE A 311 -1.18 26.26 31.48
C ILE A 311 0.01 27.18 31.74
N CYS A 312 -0.23 28.20 32.55
CA CYS A 312 0.71 29.31 32.67
C CYS A 312 1.11 29.60 34.11
N ASN A 313 2.37 30.00 34.31
CA ASN A 313 2.83 30.52 35.60
C ASN A 313 2.70 29.54 36.79
N ASN A 314 2.68 28.24 36.51
CA ASN A 314 2.70 27.21 37.53
C ASN A 314 4.14 26.90 37.97
N ARG A 315 4.30 26.29 39.15
CA ARG A 315 5.60 25.99 39.74
C ARG A 315 5.66 24.54 40.23
N ALA A 316 6.69 23.82 39.81
CA ALA A 316 7.17 22.61 40.47
C ALA A 316 8.41 22.94 41.34
N GLU A 317 8.80 22.08 42.28
CA GLU A 317 10.09 22.19 42.98
C GLU A 317 11.20 21.38 42.29
N ASN A 318 10.82 20.32 41.57
CA ASN A 318 11.75 19.43 40.88
C ASN A 318 11.62 19.58 39.36
N ASP A 319 10.54 19.04 38.78
CA ASP A 319 10.38 18.93 37.33
C ASP A 319 8.94 19.20 36.86
N GLY A 320 8.82 19.69 35.63
CA GLY A 320 7.54 19.85 34.92
C GLY A 320 6.68 20.96 35.50
N GLY A 321 7.16 22.20 35.48
CA GLY A 321 6.42 23.37 35.94
C GLY A 321 5.03 23.48 35.29
N GLY A 322 4.94 23.29 33.98
CA GLY A 322 3.65 23.22 33.28
C GLY A 322 3.08 21.81 33.30
N LEU A 323 3.75 20.88 32.60
CA LEU A 323 3.34 19.48 32.46
C LEU A 323 4.45 18.54 32.92
N TYR A 324 4.08 17.49 33.65
CA TYR A 324 4.93 16.34 33.94
C TYR A 324 4.25 15.07 33.40
N ILE A 325 4.91 14.37 32.47
CA ILE A 325 4.35 13.25 31.72
C ILE A 325 5.27 12.04 31.91
N ARG A 326 4.72 10.92 32.37
CA ARG A 326 5.50 9.71 32.58
C ARG A 326 4.72 8.43 32.27
N ASP A 327 5.38 7.50 31.58
CA ASP A 327 4.81 6.21 31.21
C ASP A 327 3.45 6.34 30.46
N SER A 328 3.30 7.36 29.60
CA SER A 328 2.02 7.83 29.02
C SER A 328 2.08 8.11 27.51
N GLU A 329 0.95 8.05 26.82
CA GLU A 329 0.76 8.58 25.46
C GLU A 329 -0.19 9.80 25.46
N VAL A 330 0.30 10.96 25.01
CA VAL A 330 -0.47 12.23 25.12
C VAL A 330 -0.39 13.06 23.84
N MET A 331 -1.54 13.49 23.34
CA MET A 331 -1.63 14.56 22.33
C MET A 331 -1.92 15.90 23.01
N ILE A 332 -1.10 16.91 22.72
CA ILE A 332 -1.27 18.27 23.22
C ILE A 332 -1.61 19.17 22.02
N ILE A 333 -2.81 19.76 22.04
CA ILE A 333 -3.38 20.45 20.88
C ILE A 333 -3.84 21.85 21.31
N ASN A 334 -3.64 22.87 20.46
CA ASN A 334 -4.16 24.23 20.70
C ASN A 334 -3.91 24.72 22.14
N SER A 335 -2.76 24.45 22.74
CA SER A 335 -2.54 24.75 24.18
C SER A 335 -1.41 25.74 24.36
N THR A 336 -1.56 26.65 25.32
CA THR A 336 -0.55 27.65 25.66
C THR A 336 0.13 27.26 26.96
N ILE A 337 1.40 26.88 26.89
CA ILE A 337 2.25 26.47 28.03
C ILE A 337 3.35 27.51 28.21
N SER A 338 3.15 28.45 29.12
CA SER A 338 4.01 29.64 29.20
C SER A 338 4.35 30.06 30.62
N LYS A 339 5.55 30.63 30.80
CA LYS A 339 6.02 31.20 32.08
C LYS A 339 5.95 30.21 33.26
N ASN A 340 6.04 28.90 33.04
CA ASN A 340 6.10 27.94 34.14
C ASN A 340 7.52 27.86 34.73
N LEU A 341 7.62 27.60 36.04
CA LEU A 341 8.87 27.53 36.79
C LEU A 341 9.28 26.07 37.01
N PHE A 342 10.56 25.77 36.73
CA PHE A 342 11.13 24.42 36.63
C PHE A 342 10.58 23.65 35.41
N MET A 343 10.97 24.13 34.23
CA MET A 343 10.67 23.58 32.89
C MET A 343 9.21 23.76 32.44
N GLY A 344 8.99 23.92 31.13
CA GLY A 344 7.63 23.95 30.59
C GLY A 344 6.99 22.57 30.64
N VAL A 345 7.63 21.62 29.96
CA VAL A 345 7.18 20.22 29.89
C VAL A 345 8.33 19.29 30.27
N TYR A 346 8.04 18.29 31.10
CA TYR A 346 8.93 17.16 31.38
C TYR A 346 8.28 15.88 30.88
N CYS A 347 8.99 15.05 30.12
CA CYS A 347 8.51 13.76 29.64
C CYS A 347 9.53 12.65 29.90
N ARG A 348 9.03 11.47 30.30
CA ARG A 348 9.85 10.27 30.49
C ARG A 348 9.07 9.01 30.11
N ASN A 349 9.69 8.13 29.35
CA ASN A 349 9.17 6.85 28.88
C ASN A 349 7.74 6.95 28.33
N SER A 350 7.50 7.99 27.53
CA SER A 350 6.18 8.46 27.10
C SER A 350 6.24 8.95 25.66
N LYS A 351 5.18 8.76 24.88
CA LYS A 351 5.08 9.27 23.50
C LYS A 351 4.17 10.49 23.49
N THR A 352 4.65 11.62 22.96
CA THR A 352 3.80 12.83 22.88
C THR A 352 3.87 13.48 21.51
N ALA A 353 2.81 14.19 21.14
CA ALA A 353 2.77 15.01 19.93
C ALA A 353 2.12 16.36 20.23
N PHE A 354 2.68 17.42 19.68
CA PHE A 354 2.20 18.79 19.81
C PHE A 354 1.65 19.29 18.48
N TYR A 355 0.43 19.81 18.51
CA TYR A 355 -0.23 20.44 17.37
C TYR A 355 -0.70 21.84 17.76
N ASN A 356 -0.51 22.83 16.90
CA ASN A 356 -1.08 24.18 17.05
C ASN A 356 -0.82 24.79 18.44
N SER A 357 0.28 24.46 19.11
CA SER A 357 0.49 24.83 20.51
C SER A 357 1.55 25.92 20.63
N ILE A 358 1.55 26.63 21.77
CA ILE A 358 2.60 27.60 22.09
C ILE A 358 3.33 27.15 23.36
N ILE A 359 4.64 26.96 23.25
CA ILE A 359 5.54 26.64 24.37
C ILE A 359 6.61 27.72 24.42
N TRP A 360 6.43 28.68 25.34
CA TRP A 360 7.24 29.90 25.34
C TRP A 360 7.49 30.46 26.74
N GLY A 361 8.67 31.03 26.96
CA GLY A 361 8.98 31.80 28.17
C GLY A 361 9.02 30.99 29.48
N ASN A 362 9.02 29.66 29.42
CA ASN A 362 9.20 28.83 30.61
C ASN A 362 10.63 28.96 31.16
N GLN A 363 10.80 28.88 32.48
CA GLN A 363 12.11 29.00 33.12
C GLN A 363 12.77 27.62 33.29
N GLY A 364 14.01 27.51 32.82
CA GLY A 364 14.68 26.22 32.57
C GLY A 364 14.64 25.94 31.07
N SER A 365 14.56 24.67 30.68
CA SER A 365 14.28 24.30 29.29
C SER A 365 12.79 24.43 28.99
N GLN A 366 12.43 24.73 27.74
CA GLN A 366 11.02 24.69 27.34
C GLN A 366 10.49 23.27 27.53
N ILE A 367 11.31 22.30 27.14
CA ILE A 367 10.99 20.89 27.29
C ILE A 367 12.23 20.10 27.70
N LEU A 368 12.07 19.07 28.55
CA LEU A 368 13.08 18.04 28.78
C LEU A 368 12.50 16.64 28.59
N TRP A 369 13.25 15.81 27.88
CA TRP A 369 12.99 14.38 27.75
C TRP A 369 14.12 13.55 28.31
N ASP A 370 13.78 12.70 29.29
CA ASP A 370 14.75 12.01 30.15
C ASP A 370 15.20 10.65 29.57
N ASP A 371 14.81 10.31 28.34
CA ASP A 371 15.22 9.09 27.64
C ASP A 371 14.99 9.17 26.11
N ASN A 372 15.47 8.15 25.39
CA ASN A 372 15.42 8.10 23.92
C ASN A 372 14.05 7.70 23.35
N PHE A 373 13.14 7.18 24.17
CA PHE A 373 11.80 6.79 23.73
C PHE A 373 10.87 8.02 23.69
N SER A 374 11.14 9.01 24.55
CA SER A 374 10.30 10.19 24.73
C SER A 374 10.45 11.34 23.74
N SER A 375 11.07 11.13 22.58
CA SER A 375 11.16 12.17 21.55
C SER A 375 9.80 12.43 20.90
N PRO A 376 9.20 13.62 21.10
CA PRO A 376 7.89 13.92 20.59
C PRO A 376 7.93 14.66 19.27
N ASP A 377 6.80 14.60 18.61
CA ASP A 377 6.60 15.22 17.32
C ASP A 377 5.97 16.60 17.50
N PHE A 378 6.40 17.57 16.70
CA PHE A 378 5.87 18.94 16.68
C PHE A 378 5.39 19.28 15.29
N TYR A 379 4.13 19.69 15.23
CA TYR A 379 3.46 20.16 14.03
C TYR A 379 2.84 21.51 14.34
N PHE A 380 3.08 22.51 13.50
CA PHE A 380 2.42 23.82 13.61
C PHE A 380 2.48 24.38 15.05
N THR A 381 3.63 24.24 15.72
CA THR A 381 3.83 24.61 17.12
C THR A 381 4.88 25.70 17.25
N THR A 382 4.61 26.70 18.09
CA THR A 382 5.59 27.73 18.43
C THR A 382 6.42 27.28 19.62
N LEU A 383 7.73 27.09 19.41
CA LEU A 383 8.66 26.61 20.43
C LEU A 383 9.85 27.55 20.58
N GLN A 384 10.02 28.10 21.79
CA GLN A 384 11.16 28.97 22.07
C GLN A 384 12.49 28.24 21.89
N ASP A 385 13.42 28.89 21.19
CA ASP A 385 14.75 28.36 20.85
C ASP A 385 14.72 27.12 19.93
N GLY A 386 13.56 26.82 19.33
CA GLY A 386 13.39 25.71 18.40
C GLY A 386 13.82 24.37 18.99
N ILE A 387 14.51 23.55 18.18
CA ILE A 387 15.09 22.28 18.64
C ILE A 387 16.09 22.51 19.79
N SER A 388 16.73 23.67 19.89
CA SER A 388 17.66 23.98 21.01
C SER A 388 16.93 24.24 22.34
N GLY A 389 15.63 24.55 22.30
CA GLY A 389 14.78 24.68 23.48
C GLY A 389 14.42 23.34 24.13
N ILE A 390 14.76 22.24 23.46
CA ILE A 390 14.58 20.86 23.91
C ILE A 390 15.88 20.41 24.59
N LEU A 391 15.78 20.06 25.87
CA LEU A 391 16.89 19.45 26.60
C LEU A 391 16.77 17.93 26.60
N HIS A 392 17.82 17.26 26.14
CA HIS A 392 17.89 15.80 26.06
C HIS A 392 19.22 15.31 26.67
N PRO A 393 19.21 14.72 27.88
CA PRO A 393 20.46 14.39 28.58
C PRO A 393 21.20 13.17 28.00
N HIS A 394 20.55 12.37 27.16
CA HIS A 394 21.00 11.02 26.79
C HIS A 394 21.10 10.73 25.27
N ALA A 395 20.53 11.58 24.40
CA ALA A 395 20.63 11.47 22.94
C ALA A 395 20.33 12.81 22.24
N ALA A 396 20.49 12.84 20.90
CA ALA A 396 20.03 13.94 20.08
C ALA A 396 18.52 13.79 19.77
N TYR A 397 17.84 14.92 19.61
CA TYR A 397 16.44 14.95 19.17
C TYR A 397 16.24 14.23 17.84
N ASN A 398 15.25 13.34 17.78
CA ASN A 398 14.92 12.52 16.60
C ASN A 398 13.41 12.44 16.32
N GLY A 399 12.59 13.31 16.91
CA GLY A 399 11.17 13.46 16.59
C GLY A 399 10.93 14.28 15.33
N ILE A 400 9.69 14.29 14.83
CA ILE A 400 9.28 15.09 13.68
C ILE A 400 9.16 16.57 14.09
N TYR A 401 9.66 17.48 13.24
CA TYR A 401 9.60 18.92 13.50
C TYR A 401 9.20 19.65 12.21
N GLU A 402 7.90 19.86 12.02
CA GLU A 402 7.31 20.31 10.75
C GLU A 402 6.42 21.56 10.94
N ASN A 403 6.60 22.57 10.08
CA ASN A 403 5.80 23.81 10.05
C ASN A 403 5.74 24.56 11.40
N ASN A 404 6.77 24.44 12.22
CA ASN A 404 6.87 25.08 13.53
C ASN A 404 7.45 26.50 13.45
N LEU A 405 7.15 27.31 14.47
CA LEU A 405 7.68 28.67 14.61
C LEU A 405 8.67 28.75 15.78
N GLU A 406 9.79 29.46 15.56
CA GLU A 406 10.81 29.71 16.59
C GLU A 406 10.81 31.19 17.04
N THR A 407 9.74 31.92 16.72
CA THR A 407 9.60 33.36 16.95
C THR A 407 8.69 33.65 18.13
N ASP A 408 8.87 34.82 18.76
CA ASP A 408 8.07 35.23 19.91
C ASP A 408 6.57 35.26 19.54
N PRO A 409 5.70 34.58 20.29
CA PRO A 409 4.25 34.60 20.05
C PRO A 409 3.63 35.98 20.29
N LEU A 410 4.33 36.94 20.90
CA LEU A 410 3.87 38.30 21.16
C LEU A 410 2.53 38.32 21.92
N PHE A 411 2.51 37.76 23.13
CA PHE A 411 1.35 37.87 24.02
C PHE A 411 1.08 39.34 24.40
N GLN A 412 -0.19 39.70 24.59
CA GLN A 412 -0.61 41.09 24.83
C GLN A 412 -0.11 41.67 26.16
N SER A 413 -0.21 40.92 27.27
CA SER A 413 0.33 41.32 28.57
C SER A 413 0.57 40.10 29.47
N PRO A 414 1.53 39.21 29.13
CA PRO A 414 1.87 38.05 29.96
C PRO A 414 2.57 38.47 31.26
N THR A 415 2.74 37.54 32.21
CA THR A 415 3.59 37.82 33.38
C THR A 415 5.05 38.08 32.97
N LEU A 416 5.73 38.95 33.72
CA LEU A 416 7.13 39.32 33.41
C LEU A 416 8.09 38.14 33.60
N SER A 417 7.90 37.33 34.63
CA SER A 417 8.73 36.17 34.97
C SER A 417 7.89 34.92 35.22
N ALA A 418 8.54 33.78 35.43
CA ALA A 418 7.90 32.51 35.70
C ALA A 418 7.64 32.27 37.21
N GLY A 419 6.63 31.44 37.50
CA GLY A 419 6.31 30.92 38.83
C GLY A 419 5.36 31.80 39.67
N ILE A 420 5.08 31.38 40.90
CA ILE A 420 3.98 31.96 41.73
C ILE A 420 4.20 33.39 42.27
N GLN A 421 5.41 33.95 42.18
CA GLN A 421 5.70 35.29 42.71
C GLN A 421 5.11 36.42 41.84
N PRO A 422 5.22 36.38 40.50
CA PRO A 422 4.31 37.13 39.64
C PRO A 422 2.92 36.48 39.67
N ASP A 423 1.87 37.28 39.81
CA ASP A 423 0.49 36.79 39.74
C ASP A 423 -0.01 36.79 38.28
N ALA A 424 -0.36 35.61 37.76
CA ALA A 424 -0.91 35.47 36.40
C ALA A 424 -2.43 35.61 36.30
N LEU A 425 -3.16 35.86 37.39
CA LEU A 425 -4.63 36.02 37.36
C LEU A 425 -5.07 37.20 36.49
N ASN A 426 -4.24 38.24 36.39
CA ASN A 426 -4.50 39.42 35.57
C ASN A 426 -3.67 39.44 34.27
N ALA A 427 -2.93 38.35 33.98
CA ALA A 427 -2.14 38.26 32.76
C ALA A 427 -3.06 38.04 31.54
N ASN A 428 -2.71 38.67 30.42
CA ASN A 428 -3.43 38.53 29.17
C ASN A 428 -2.59 37.73 28.17
N TRP A 429 -3.00 36.48 27.96
CA TRP A 429 -2.35 35.51 27.09
C TRP A 429 -2.87 35.55 25.64
N ASN A 430 -3.74 36.51 25.28
CA ASN A 430 -4.12 36.74 23.88
C ASN A 430 -2.90 37.19 23.06
N LEU A 431 -2.93 36.90 21.76
CA LEU A 431 -1.92 37.37 20.82
C LEU A 431 -2.09 38.87 20.49
N GLN A 432 -0.95 39.56 20.32
CA GLN A 432 -0.91 40.89 19.71
C GLN A 432 -1.22 40.78 18.20
N GLU A 433 -1.73 41.84 17.58
CA GLU A 433 -2.10 41.84 16.15
C GLU A 433 -0.94 41.52 15.21
N SER A 434 0.29 41.80 15.61
CA SER A 434 1.51 41.49 14.86
C SER A 434 2.10 40.11 15.17
N SER A 435 1.37 39.26 15.90
CA SER A 435 1.86 37.95 16.31
C SER A 435 2.07 37.04 15.10
N PRO A 436 3.19 36.30 15.04
CA PRO A 436 3.44 35.33 13.98
C PRO A 436 2.58 34.05 14.12
N CYS A 437 1.92 33.85 15.27
CA CYS A 437 1.10 32.67 15.54
C CYS A 437 -0.32 32.76 14.92
N ILE A 438 -0.71 33.92 14.40
CA ILE A 438 -2.06 34.16 13.88
C ILE A 438 -2.21 33.53 12.50
N ASN A 439 -3.27 32.75 12.29
CA ASN A 439 -3.62 32.05 11.06
C ASN A 439 -2.50 31.13 10.54
N THR A 440 -1.79 30.47 11.46
CA THR A 440 -0.66 29.58 11.11
C THR A 440 -0.81 28.15 11.63
N GLY A 441 -1.90 27.84 12.35
CA GLY A 441 -2.20 26.48 12.76
C GLY A 441 -2.85 25.65 11.65
N THR A 442 -2.98 24.34 11.87
CA THR A 442 -3.65 23.39 10.96
C THR A 442 -5.01 22.93 11.48
N MET A 443 -5.95 22.68 10.58
CA MET A 443 -7.20 21.99 10.91
C MET A 443 -7.08 20.45 10.79
N GLU A 444 -6.03 19.96 10.14
CA GLU A 444 -5.82 18.53 9.86
C GLU A 444 -4.96 17.89 10.95
N ILE A 445 -5.60 17.44 12.04
CA ILE A 445 -4.93 16.75 13.14
C ILE A 445 -5.35 15.26 13.15
N PRO A 446 -4.41 14.32 12.95
CA PRO A 446 -4.75 12.90 12.90
C PRO A 446 -5.47 12.40 14.16
N GLY A 447 -6.68 11.88 13.99
CA GLY A 447 -7.46 11.29 15.09
C GLY A 447 -8.07 12.31 16.08
N PHE A 448 -8.08 13.60 15.75
CA PHE A 448 -8.69 14.65 16.57
C PHE A 448 -9.54 15.61 15.73
N ASP A 449 -10.82 15.74 16.10
CA ASP A 449 -11.71 16.75 15.53
C ASP A 449 -11.50 18.08 16.25
N ILE A 450 -11.19 19.12 15.48
CA ILE A 450 -10.94 20.46 16.02
C ILE A 450 -12.19 21.00 16.74
N THR A 451 -11.97 21.69 17.87
CA THR A 451 -13.07 22.24 18.66
C THR A 451 -13.76 23.39 17.94
N MET A 452 -15.05 23.63 18.24
CA MET A 452 -15.79 24.75 17.62
C MET A 452 -15.30 26.11 18.09
N VAL A 453 -14.80 26.18 19.33
CA VAL A 453 -14.33 27.42 19.97
C VAL A 453 -13.01 27.18 20.71
N ASP A 454 -12.05 28.08 20.54
CA ASP A 454 -11.71 29.06 21.56
C ASP A 454 -11.67 28.70 23.07
N ALA A 455 -10.55 28.89 23.78
CA ALA A 455 -10.57 28.89 25.25
C ALA A 455 -11.28 30.10 25.90
N GLU A 456 -11.53 31.18 25.13
CA GLU A 456 -12.36 32.33 25.48
C GLU A 456 -13.77 32.26 24.84
N GLY A 457 -14.09 31.18 24.13
CA GLY A 457 -15.36 30.99 23.43
C GLY A 457 -15.45 31.66 22.05
N LYS A 458 -14.34 32.13 21.46
CA LYS A 458 -14.30 32.58 20.05
C LYS A 458 -14.27 31.36 19.12
N ASP A 459 -14.89 31.44 17.95
CA ASP A 459 -14.84 30.37 16.95
C ASP A 459 -13.39 29.90 16.73
N ARG A 460 -13.11 28.60 16.67
CA ARG A 460 -11.74 28.11 16.46
C ARG A 460 -11.33 28.21 14.99
N ILE A 461 -12.29 27.99 14.10
CA ILE A 461 -12.09 28.07 12.66
C ILE A 461 -12.77 29.34 12.17
N HIS A 462 -12.01 30.24 11.56
CA HIS A 462 -12.56 31.42 10.91
C HIS A 462 -12.01 31.57 9.51
N ASN A 463 -12.89 31.55 8.51
CA ASN A 463 -12.51 31.53 7.10
C ASN A 463 -11.52 30.41 6.72
N GLY A 464 -11.54 29.28 7.45
CA GLY A 464 -10.62 28.16 7.23
C GLY A 464 -9.27 28.29 7.94
N GLN A 465 -9.09 29.30 8.80
CA GLN A 465 -7.87 29.58 9.52
C GLN A 465 -8.03 29.30 11.03
N ILE A 466 -6.93 28.94 11.67
CA ILE A 466 -6.78 28.72 13.11
C ILE A 466 -5.43 29.30 13.56
N ASP A 467 -5.39 29.87 14.77
CA ASP A 467 -4.17 30.36 15.39
C ASP A 467 -3.45 29.24 16.15
N MET A 468 -2.12 29.34 16.25
CA MET A 468 -1.39 28.53 17.22
C MET A 468 -1.69 29.03 18.64
N GLY A 469 -1.95 28.11 19.56
CA GLY A 469 -2.19 28.36 20.98
C GLY A 469 -3.64 28.13 21.40
N ALA A 470 -3.93 28.44 22.67
CA ALA A 470 -5.26 28.26 23.25
C ALA A 470 -6.29 29.29 22.79
N LEU A 471 -5.83 30.45 22.31
CA LEU A 471 -6.66 31.63 22.05
C LEU A 471 -6.51 32.12 20.62
N GLU A 472 -7.65 32.38 20.00
CA GLU A 472 -7.82 32.95 18.67
C GLU A 472 -7.77 34.48 18.72
N LYS A 473 -7.10 35.05 17.74
CA LYS A 473 -6.95 36.46 17.49
C LYS A 473 -7.48 36.78 16.10
N ARG A 474 -8.62 37.44 16.07
CA ARG A 474 -9.13 38.05 14.84
C ARG A 474 -8.32 39.29 14.51
N ILE A 475 -7.57 39.24 13.41
CA ILE A 475 -7.07 40.45 12.78
C ILE A 475 -8.24 40.98 11.95
N GLY A 476 -8.87 42.04 12.47
CA GLY A 476 -10.06 42.63 11.88
C GLY A 476 -9.88 42.98 10.39
N THR A 477 -11.00 43.18 9.70
CA THR A 477 -11.01 43.58 8.29
C THR A 477 -10.19 44.83 8.05
N ILE A 478 -9.20 44.77 7.15
CA ILE A 478 -8.54 45.97 6.65
C ILE A 478 -9.29 46.50 5.42
N ILE A 479 -9.40 47.82 5.34
CA ILE A 479 -9.95 48.51 4.16
C ILE A 479 -8.80 49.19 3.44
N ILE A 480 -8.57 48.84 2.17
CA ILE A 480 -7.52 49.43 1.34
C ILE A 480 -8.11 50.45 0.39
N ASP A 481 -7.56 51.67 0.37
CA ASP A 481 -7.84 52.70 -0.63
C ASP A 481 -6.60 52.99 -1.51
N ASP A 482 -6.80 53.67 -2.65
CA ASP A 482 -5.73 53.96 -3.64
C ASP A 482 -4.72 55.01 -3.13
N GLN A 483 -5.06 55.80 -2.11
CA GLN A 483 -4.11 56.77 -1.53
C GLN A 483 -3.04 56.08 -0.66
N LEU A 484 -3.33 54.88 -0.15
CA LEU A 484 -2.47 54.12 0.75
C LEU A 484 -1.32 53.35 0.06
N ILE A 485 -1.27 53.26 -1.26
CA ILE A 485 -0.33 52.39 -2.01
C ILE A 485 0.56 53.11 -3.02
N SER A 486 0.67 54.44 -2.94
CA SER A 486 1.40 55.24 -3.93
C SER A 486 2.94 55.09 -3.90
N PHE A 487 3.53 54.66 -2.78
CA PHE A 487 4.98 54.46 -2.66
C PHE A 487 5.35 53.40 -1.60
N GLY A 488 6.30 52.52 -1.92
CA GLY A 488 6.91 51.59 -0.96
C GLY A 488 6.37 50.16 -1.00
N SER A 489 6.76 49.34 -0.01
CA SER A 489 6.26 47.97 0.15
C SER A 489 5.12 47.93 1.17
N HIS A 490 4.03 47.26 0.81
CA HIS A 490 2.83 47.12 1.62
C HIS A 490 2.58 45.65 1.93
N ASN A 491 2.27 45.36 3.20
CA ASN A 491 1.86 44.04 3.64
C ASN A 491 0.37 44.10 3.98
N TRP A 492 -0.45 43.38 3.23
CA TRP A 492 -1.87 43.22 3.52
C TRP A 492 -2.04 41.98 4.39
N ILE A 493 -2.07 42.19 5.71
CA ILE A 493 -2.19 41.14 6.73
C ILE A 493 -3.55 41.29 7.40
N ALA A 494 -4.53 40.48 6.98
CA ALA A 494 -5.87 40.40 7.56
C ALA A 494 -6.62 39.17 7.06
N ASP A 495 -7.57 38.66 7.86
CA ASP A 495 -8.47 37.57 7.46
C ASP A 495 -9.34 37.99 6.25
N THR A 496 -9.75 39.25 6.25
CA THR A 496 -10.52 39.87 5.16
C THR A 496 -9.92 41.21 4.79
N ILE A 497 -9.64 41.38 3.50
CA ILE A 497 -9.14 42.62 2.90
C ILE A 497 -10.26 43.17 2.03
N ILE A 498 -10.89 44.27 2.44
CA ILE A 498 -11.90 44.96 1.62
C ILE A 498 -11.21 46.05 0.83
N ILE A 499 -11.35 46.01 -0.49
CA ILE A 499 -10.96 47.13 -1.33
C ILE A 499 -12.05 48.19 -1.26
N ALA A 500 -11.70 49.42 -0.91
CA ALA A 500 -12.64 50.52 -0.83
C ALA A 500 -13.22 50.82 -2.22
N ASN A 501 -14.53 51.09 -2.29
CA ASN A 501 -15.15 51.54 -3.53
C ASN A 501 -14.65 52.95 -3.87
N GLN A 502 -14.34 53.19 -5.15
CA GLN A 502 -13.74 54.44 -5.63
C GLN A 502 -14.46 54.93 -6.88
N ASP A 503 -14.33 56.23 -7.17
CA ASP A 503 -14.83 56.86 -8.38
C ASP A 503 -13.69 57.61 -9.10
N PRO A 504 -13.14 57.06 -10.20
CA PRO A 504 -13.53 55.80 -10.87
C PRO A 504 -13.16 54.53 -10.07
N PRO A 505 -13.84 53.38 -10.29
CA PRO A 505 -13.61 52.14 -9.54
C PRO A 505 -12.35 51.43 -10.03
N GLN A 506 -11.20 51.93 -9.59
CA GLN A 506 -9.88 51.41 -9.97
C GLN A 506 -8.84 51.64 -8.87
N MET A 507 -7.72 50.92 -8.96
CA MET A 507 -6.55 51.05 -8.10
C MET A 507 -5.28 50.87 -8.93
N TRP A 508 -4.24 51.64 -8.61
CA TRP A 508 -2.93 51.57 -9.28
C TRP A 508 -1.85 51.05 -8.33
N ILE A 509 -1.15 49.99 -8.74
CA ILE A 509 0.08 49.53 -8.10
C ILE A 509 1.23 50.07 -8.95
N ASP A 510 1.73 51.24 -8.57
CA ASP A 510 2.74 51.98 -9.34
C ASP A 510 4.11 51.27 -9.37
N TYR A 511 4.99 51.75 -10.26
CA TYR A 511 6.36 51.24 -10.38
C TYR A 511 7.10 51.27 -9.03
N GLY A 512 7.75 50.14 -8.69
CA GLY A 512 8.49 49.99 -7.45
C GLY A 512 7.62 49.77 -6.21
N VAL A 513 6.29 49.78 -6.34
CA VAL A 513 5.37 49.37 -5.27
C VAL A 513 5.30 47.85 -5.24
N LYS A 514 5.45 47.28 -4.04
CA LYS A 514 5.33 45.84 -3.81
C LYS A 514 4.22 45.56 -2.82
N ILE A 515 3.23 44.78 -3.23
CA ILE A 515 2.17 44.29 -2.35
C ILE A 515 2.45 42.83 -2.00
N THR A 516 2.52 42.53 -0.70
CA THR A 516 2.58 41.16 -0.18
C THR A 516 1.26 40.85 0.53
N ILE A 517 0.59 39.79 0.13
CA ILE A 517 -0.69 39.38 0.72
C ILE A 517 -0.43 38.15 1.62
N SER A 518 -0.95 38.18 2.84
CA SER A 518 -0.82 37.05 3.76
C SER A 518 -1.53 35.80 3.22
N PRO A 519 -0.97 34.59 3.39
CA PRO A 519 -1.66 33.33 3.11
C PRO A 519 -3.07 33.31 3.74
N GLY A 520 -4.02 32.67 3.06
CA GLY A 520 -5.41 32.49 3.53
C GLY A 520 -6.29 33.76 3.50
N ALA A 521 -5.75 34.91 3.11
CA ALA A 521 -6.53 36.14 3.06
C ALA A 521 -7.67 36.08 2.03
N LYS A 522 -8.84 36.62 2.41
CA LYS A 522 -9.95 36.85 1.50
C LYS A 522 -10.01 38.32 1.06
N ILE A 523 -9.69 38.58 -0.21
CA ILE A 523 -9.78 39.89 -0.84
C ILE A 523 -11.18 40.08 -1.41
N ILE A 524 -11.93 41.01 -0.81
CA ILE A 524 -13.26 41.41 -1.24
C ILE A 524 -13.17 42.68 -2.08
N ILE A 525 -13.53 42.55 -3.35
CA ILE A 525 -13.35 43.57 -4.38
C ILE A 525 -14.73 44.18 -4.74
N PRO A 526 -14.86 45.52 -4.83
CA PRO A 526 -16.08 46.18 -5.28
C PRO A 526 -16.50 45.76 -6.69
N GLU A 527 -17.79 45.93 -6.98
CA GLU A 527 -18.30 45.69 -8.33
C GLU A 527 -17.61 46.59 -9.36
N ASN A 528 -17.32 46.04 -10.53
CA ASN A 528 -16.64 46.71 -11.65
C ASN A 528 -15.25 47.30 -11.33
N PHE A 529 -14.62 46.90 -10.23
CA PHE A 529 -13.35 47.45 -9.78
C PHE A 529 -12.15 46.91 -10.57
N ASN A 530 -11.26 47.80 -11.01
CA ASN A 530 -10.09 47.48 -11.82
C ASN A 530 -8.79 47.54 -11.02
N PHE A 531 -7.97 46.49 -11.08
CA PHE A 531 -6.59 46.55 -10.63
C PHE A 531 -5.66 46.83 -11.81
N PHE A 532 -4.90 47.91 -11.76
CA PHE A 532 -3.80 48.19 -12.69
C PHE A 532 -2.48 47.96 -11.98
N VAL A 533 -1.63 47.12 -12.56
CA VAL A 533 -0.36 46.71 -11.95
C VAL A 533 0.79 47.10 -12.87
N LEU A 534 1.58 48.07 -12.40
CA LEU A 534 2.86 48.49 -12.96
C LEU A 534 4.04 47.97 -12.09
N GLY A 535 3.80 47.74 -10.79
CA GLY A 535 4.76 47.16 -9.83
C GLY A 535 4.61 45.65 -9.62
N THR A 536 4.76 45.18 -8.38
CA THR A 536 4.76 43.74 -8.03
C THR A 536 3.65 43.36 -7.04
N ILE A 537 2.90 42.29 -7.33
CA ILE A 537 2.04 41.58 -6.37
C ILE A 537 2.65 40.22 -6.03
N ARG A 538 2.84 39.93 -4.74
CA ARG A 538 3.15 38.59 -4.23
C ARG A 538 2.00 38.09 -3.37
N ALA A 539 1.20 37.20 -3.95
CA ALA A 539 0.15 36.46 -3.28
C ALA A 539 0.54 34.98 -3.30
N GLN A 540 1.16 34.52 -2.22
CA GLN A 540 1.66 33.16 -2.09
C GLN A 540 0.95 32.49 -0.92
N GLY A 541 -0.17 31.83 -1.22
CA GLY A 541 -0.89 31.00 -0.26
C GLY A 541 -0.25 29.62 -0.10
N THR A 542 -0.95 28.75 0.61
CA THR A 542 -0.64 27.31 0.69
C THR A 542 -1.91 26.51 0.37
N ILE A 543 -1.81 25.18 0.30
CA ILE A 543 -2.98 24.32 0.08
C ILE A 543 -4.04 24.47 1.21
N THR A 544 -3.60 24.74 2.44
CA THR A 544 -4.47 25.02 3.60
C THR A 544 -4.90 26.49 3.66
N ASP A 545 -4.00 27.40 3.29
CA ASP A 545 -4.17 28.85 3.39
C ASP A 545 -4.25 29.49 2.00
N THR A 546 -5.25 29.07 1.24
CA THR A 546 -5.52 29.57 -0.12
C THR A 546 -5.99 31.02 -0.09
N ILE A 547 -5.44 31.87 -0.97
CA ILE A 547 -5.82 33.29 -1.07
C ILE A 547 -7.00 33.44 -2.05
N PHE A 548 -8.08 34.12 -1.62
CA PHE A 548 -9.30 34.27 -2.42
C PHE A 548 -9.49 35.70 -2.93
N PHE A 549 -9.59 35.87 -4.25
CA PHE A 549 -9.98 37.12 -4.90
C PHE A 549 -11.43 37.01 -5.39
N ASP A 550 -12.34 37.76 -4.75
CA ASP A 550 -13.78 37.63 -4.99
C ASP A 550 -14.54 38.95 -4.80
N VAL A 551 -15.76 39.03 -5.33
CA VAL A 551 -16.70 40.13 -5.13
C VAL A 551 -17.50 39.95 -3.83
N LYS A 552 -17.91 41.06 -3.20
CA LYS A 552 -18.65 41.04 -1.92
C LYS A 552 -19.99 40.29 -2.00
N ASP A 553 -20.75 40.53 -3.06
CA ASP A 553 -22.07 39.93 -3.29
C ASP A 553 -22.08 39.31 -4.67
N SER A 554 -22.19 37.98 -4.73
CA SER A 554 -22.24 37.21 -5.99
C SER A 554 -23.65 36.74 -6.33
N LEU A 555 -24.69 37.13 -5.57
CA LEU A 555 -26.07 36.67 -5.79
C LEU A 555 -26.59 37.03 -7.19
N ASN A 556 -26.12 38.14 -7.76
CA ASN A 556 -26.49 38.61 -9.09
C ASN A 556 -25.53 38.11 -10.20
N TYR A 557 -24.54 37.27 -9.88
CA TYR A 557 -23.57 36.74 -10.86
C TYR A 557 -24.22 35.86 -11.95
N SER A 558 -25.44 35.37 -11.77
CA SER A 558 -26.08 34.45 -12.73
C SER A 558 -26.45 35.05 -14.11
N ASP A 559 -26.59 36.38 -14.24
CA ASP A 559 -26.95 37.03 -15.51
C ASP A 559 -25.71 37.46 -16.31
N LEU A 560 -25.33 36.73 -17.37
CA LEU A 560 -24.19 37.06 -18.24
C LEU A 560 -24.29 38.44 -18.94
N GLY A 561 -25.50 39.03 -19.01
CA GLY A 561 -25.73 40.35 -19.58
C GLY A 561 -25.57 41.52 -18.59
N SER A 562 -25.51 41.23 -17.29
CA SER A 562 -25.33 42.22 -16.21
C SER A 562 -23.93 42.14 -15.62
N THR A 563 -23.37 43.29 -15.26
CA THR A 563 -22.09 43.38 -14.51
C THR A 563 -22.28 43.33 -13.00
N ASP A 564 -23.53 43.24 -12.53
CA ASP A 564 -23.88 43.11 -11.10
C ASP A 564 -23.25 41.83 -10.52
N GLY A 565 -22.75 41.95 -9.29
CA GLY A 565 -22.04 40.88 -8.59
C GLY A 565 -20.77 40.40 -9.29
N SER A 566 -20.01 41.31 -9.89
CA SER A 566 -18.73 41.02 -10.55
C SER A 566 -17.72 42.16 -10.42
N TRP A 567 -16.42 41.84 -10.38
CA TRP A 567 -15.30 42.79 -10.49
C TRP A 567 -14.60 42.72 -11.87
N ALA A 568 -13.55 43.53 -12.10
CA ALA A 568 -12.94 43.74 -13.44
C ALA A 568 -11.52 43.18 -13.62
N GLY A 569 -11.15 42.16 -12.84
CA GLY A 569 -9.88 41.45 -12.97
C GLY A 569 -8.64 42.29 -12.64
N ILE A 570 -7.47 41.68 -12.85
CA ILE A 570 -6.15 42.28 -12.63
C ILE A 570 -5.45 42.51 -13.98
N GLN A 571 -4.96 43.72 -14.20
CA GLN A 571 -4.34 44.14 -15.45
C GLN A 571 -2.89 44.52 -15.22
N PHE A 572 -2.00 43.63 -15.63
CA PHE A 572 -0.56 43.88 -15.72
C PHE A 572 -0.28 44.66 -16.99
N ARG A 573 0.25 45.87 -16.83
CA ARG A 573 0.51 46.79 -17.94
C ARG A 573 1.94 47.27 -17.91
N ASN A 574 2.53 47.37 -19.10
CA ASN A 574 3.81 48.04 -19.31
C ASN A 574 3.72 48.97 -20.53
N ASP A 575 2.53 49.54 -20.77
CA ASP A 575 2.15 50.31 -21.96
C ASP A 575 2.37 51.83 -21.83
N GLN A 576 2.89 52.28 -20.68
CA GLN A 576 3.26 53.68 -20.43
C GLN A 576 4.73 53.92 -20.81
N SER A 577 5.03 55.09 -21.38
CA SER A 577 6.36 55.53 -21.87
C SER A 577 7.50 55.04 -20.95
N PRO A 578 8.59 54.46 -21.52
CA PRO A 578 9.54 53.65 -20.78
C PRO A 578 10.21 54.42 -19.62
N PRO A 579 10.75 53.72 -18.61
CA PRO A 579 11.74 54.32 -17.71
C PRO A 579 12.85 55.01 -18.54
N PRO A 580 13.58 56.00 -17.96
CA PRO A 580 14.53 56.86 -18.68
C PRO A 580 15.62 56.15 -19.51
N ASP A 581 15.78 54.85 -19.35
CA ASP A 581 16.74 53.99 -20.04
C ASP A 581 16.18 53.22 -21.25
N GLY A 582 14.87 53.31 -21.54
CA GLY A 582 14.28 52.80 -22.78
C GLY A 582 14.30 51.27 -22.96
N ASN A 583 14.57 50.50 -21.90
CA ASN A 583 14.61 49.03 -21.95
C ASN A 583 13.43 48.41 -21.20
N MET A 584 12.83 47.36 -21.77
CA MET A 584 11.95 46.43 -21.06
C MET A 584 12.74 45.82 -19.90
N ASN A 585 12.42 46.15 -18.63
CA ASN A 585 13.20 45.65 -17.51
C ASN A 585 12.44 44.56 -16.71
N ASN A 586 13.15 43.46 -16.46
CA ASN A 586 12.71 42.28 -15.72
C ASN A 586 12.65 42.50 -14.19
N LEU A 587 12.34 43.72 -13.73
CA LEU A 587 12.44 44.05 -12.30
C LEU A 587 11.20 43.61 -11.49
N ASP A 588 10.04 43.46 -12.12
CA ASP A 588 8.79 43.10 -11.44
C ASP A 588 8.40 41.63 -11.71
N SER A 589 8.22 40.86 -10.63
CA SER A 589 8.01 39.41 -10.62
C SER A 589 6.76 39.09 -9.80
N SER A 590 5.60 39.35 -10.40
CA SER A 590 4.33 39.06 -9.72
C SER A 590 4.09 37.55 -9.68
N VAL A 591 3.64 37.08 -8.52
CA VAL A 591 3.42 35.65 -8.26
C VAL A 591 2.04 35.48 -7.65
N PHE A 592 1.25 34.59 -8.26
CA PHE A 592 0.03 34.04 -7.68
C PHE A 592 0.24 32.55 -7.48
N GLU A 593 0.35 32.14 -6.22
CA GLU A 593 0.55 30.76 -5.82
C GLU A 593 -0.55 30.37 -4.83
N TYR A 594 -1.23 29.23 -5.04
CA TYR A 594 -2.40 28.83 -4.25
C TYR A 594 -3.44 29.95 -4.10
N CYS A 595 -3.82 30.54 -5.24
CA CYS A 595 -4.84 31.59 -5.31
C CYS A 595 -6.13 31.08 -5.96
N VAL A 596 -7.25 31.75 -5.70
CA VAL A 596 -8.53 31.53 -6.37
C VAL A 596 -9.08 32.84 -6.90
N PHE A 597 -9.28 32.92 -8.22
CA PHE A 597 -9.93 34.03 -8.90
C PHE A 597 -11.31 33.61 -9.38
N ARG A 598 -12.36 34.34 -8.98
CA ARG A 598 -13.72 34.04 -9.42
C ARG A 598 -14.66 35.24 -9.46
N HIS A 599 -15.81 35.02 -10.11
CA HIS A 599 -16.91 35.97 -10.28
C HIS A 599 -16.51 37.28 -10.98
N ILE A 600 -16.01 37.14 -12.21
CA ILE A 600 -15.56 38.26 -13.07
C ILE A 600 -16.40 38.25 -14.36
N LYS A 601 -16.82 39.42 -14.88
CA LYS A 601 -17.74 39.58 -16.03
C LYS A 601 -17.35 40.68 -17.01
N THR A 602 -16.62 41.69 -16.54
CA THR A 602 -16.33 42.90 -17.33
C THR A 602 -15.04 42.85 -18.09
N LYS A 603 -14.13 41.94 -17.71
CA LYS A 603 -12.79 41.78 -18.26
C LYS A 603 -12.30 40.33 -18.00
N PRO A 604 -11.23 39.88 -18.68
CA PRO A 604 -10.51 38.67 -18.29
C PRO A 604 -10.07 38.76 -16.82
N ALA A 605 -9.98 37.61 -16.13
CA ALA A 605 -9.51 37.58 -14.74
C ALA A 605 -8.11 38.17 -14.59
N ILE A 606 -7.23 37.82 -15.52
CA ILE A 606 -5.87 38.31 -15.60
C ILE A 606 -5.61 38.79 -17.03
N ILE A 607 -5.18 40.04 -17.16
CA ILE A 607 -4.74 40.65 -18.42
C ILE A 607 -3.25 40.94 -18.32
N LEU A 608 -2.49 40.51 -19.31
CA LEU A 608 -1.11 40.90 -19.51
C LEU A 608 -0.99 41.68 -20.80
N ASN A 609 -0.39 42.87 -20.72
CA ASN A 609 -0.09 43.72 -21.87
C ASN A 609 1.35 44.21 -21.77
N HIS A 610 2.24 43.67 -22.62
CA HIS A 610 3.68 43.96 -22.60
C HIS A 610 4.39 43.54 -21.28
N PHE A 611 3.92 42.46 -20.65
CA PHE A 611 4.39 42.00 -19.33
C PHE A 611 4.74 40.50 -19.36
N SER A 612 6.01 40.14 -19.13
CA SER A 612 6.48 38.75 -19.31
C SER A 612 6.85 37.98 -18.03
N ASN A 613 6.97 38.61 -16.85
CA ASN A 613 7.41 37.90 -15.62
C ASN A 613 6.27 37.60 -14.63
N LEU A 614 5.08 37.25 -15.12
CA LEU A 614 3.98 36.79 -14.27
C LEU A 614 4.06 35.27 -14.09
N ARG A 615 4.07 34.80 -12.84
CA ARG A 615 4.01 33.38 -12.51
C ARG A 615 2.67 33.05 -11.83
N ILE A 616 1.92 32.11 -12.40
CA ILE A 616 0.63 31.62 -11.88
C ILE A 616 0.77 30.13 -11.59
N GLU A 617 0.71 29.75 -10.32
CA GLU A 617 1.00 28.38 -9.87
C GLU A 617 -0.02 27.86 -8.90
N ASN A 618 -0.37 26.57 -9.03
CA ASN A 618 -1.29 25.87 -8.12
C ASN A 618 -2.58 26.67 -7.87
N THR A 619 -3.03 27.42 -8.88
CA THR A 619 -4.08 28.44 -8.77
C THR A 619 -5.35 27.97 -9.47
N ILE A 620 -6.51 28.45 -9.04
CA ILE A 620 -7.79 28.20 -9.69
C ILE A 620 -8.34 29.50 -10.27
N ILE A 621 -8.69 29.51 -11.55
CA ILE A 621 -9.41 30.60 -12.21
C ILE A 621 -10.73 30.05 -12.73
N GLU A 622 -11.83 30.47 -12.10
CA GLU A 622 -13.14 29.93 -12.42
C GLU A 622 -14.28 30.95 -12.41
N LYS A 623 -15.35 30.66 -13.17
CA LYS A 623 -16.53 31.53 -13.23
C LYS A 623 -16.13 32.96 -13.58
N CYS A 624 -15.34 33.11 -14.63
CA CYS A 624 -15.03 34.38 -15.28
C CYS A 624 -15.75 34.40 -16.62
N ALA A 625 -16.48 35.46 -16.91
CA ALA A 625 -17.18 35.67 -18.16
C ALA A 625 -16.71 36.98 -18.79
N PHE A 626 -16.57 37.03 -20.11
CA PHE A 626 -16.29 38.29 -20.78
C PHE A 626 -16.85 38.23 -22.20
N ASN A 627 -17.62 39.23 -22.62
CA ASN A 627 -18.25 39.21 -23.95
C ASN A 627 -17.26 39.46 -25.11
N ASN A 628 -15.95 39.45 -24.84
CA ASN A 628 -14.88 39.60 -25.82
C ASN A 628 -13.79 38.54 -25.57
N ASN A 629 -12.59 38.72 -26.09
CA ASN A 629 -11.50 37.74 -26.00
C ASN A 629 -10.91 37.61 -24.59
N GLY A 630 -10.62 36.38 -24.15
CA GLY A 630 -9.98 36.06 -22.86
C GLY A 630 -10.95 36.02 -21.69
N GLY A 631 -11.38 34.83 -21.27
CA GLY A 631 -12.29 34.70 -20.11
C GLY A 631 -11.51 34.68 -18.79
N ALA A 632 -10.59 33.74 -18.66
CA ALA A 632 -9.68 33.65 -17.52
C ALA A 632 -8.39 34.44 -17.74
N ILE A 633 -7.59 34.09 -18.75
CA ILE A 633 -6.31 34.76 -19.01
C ILE A 633 -6.31 35.36 -20.42
N TYR A 634 -5.96 36.64 -20.52
CA TYR A 634 -5.71 37.34 -21.78
C TYR A 634 -4.29 37.87 -21.78
N CYS A 635 -3.48 37.50 -22.77
CA CYS A 635 -2.11 37.96 -22.89
C CYS A 635 -1.85 38.54 -24.27
N ILE A 636 -1.25 39.73 -24.31
CA ILE A 636 -0.76 40.37 -25.52
C ILE A 636 0.67 40.89 -25.30
N TYR A 637 1.61 40.50 -26.17
CA TYR A 637 3.04 40.84 -26.05
C TYR A 637 3.66 40.48 -24.68
N GLY A 638 3.30 39.34 -24.10
CA GLY A 638 3.83 38.90 -22.80
C GLY A 638 3.99 37.38 -22.73
N ASP A 639 4.92 36.91 -21.90
CA ASP A 639 5.30 35.48 -21.84
C ASP A 639 5.06 34.89 -20.45
N PRO A 640 3.79 34.74 -20.01
CA PRO A 640 3.48 34.26 -18.67
C PRO A 640 3.90 32.79 -18.47
N VAL A 641 4.24 32.46 -17.22
CA VAL A 641 4.48 31.10 -16.77
C VAL A 641 3.27 30.61 -15.96
N ILE A 642 2.61 29.56 -16.44
CA ILE A 642 1.37 29.03 -15.89
C ILE A 642 1.59 27.55 -15.57
N ILE A 643 1.68 27.20 -14.29
CA ILE A 643 2.01 25.86 -13.84
C ILE A 643 0.92 25.31 -12.92
N ASN A 644 0.54 24.05 -13.08
CA ASN A 644 -0.40 23.32 -12.20
C ASN A 644 -1.70 24.08 -11.91
N THR A 645 -2.18 24.87 -12.87
CA THR A 645 -3.32 25.78 -12.69
C THR A 645 -4.59 25.16 -13.27
N ILE A 646 -5.70 25.31 -12.55
CA ILE A 646 -7.03 24.85 -12.98
C ILE A 646 -7.81 26.04 -13.53
N ILE A 647 -8.12 26.01 -14.82
CA ILE A 647 -8.89 27.05 -15.52
C ILE A 647 -10.20 26.45 -15.96
N ARG A 648 -11.31 26.80 -15.28
CA ARG A 648 -12.59 26.11 -15.51
C ARG A 648 -13.83 26.98 -15.47
N ASN A 649 -14.88 26.55 -16.15
CA ASN A 649 -16.20 27.20 -16.11
C ASN A 649 -16.14 28.69 -16.51
N ASN A 650 -15.22 29.07 -17.40
CA ASN A 650 -15.11 30.44 -17.89
C ASN A 650 -15.88 30.62 -19.20
N HIS A 651 -16.21 31.86 -19.54
CA HIS A 651 -16.92 32.25 -20.75
C HIS A 651 -16.21 33.40 -21.46
N ALA A 652 -16.00 33.29 -22.77
CA ALA A 652 -15.47 34.37 -23.58
C ALA A 652 -16.04 34.37 -25.01
N LYS A 653 -15.82 35.43 -25.79
CA LYS A 653 -16.02 35.34 -27.25
C LYS A 653 -15.03 34.35 -27.87
N SER A 654 -13.77 34.41 -27.47
CA SER A 654 -12.67 33.52 -27.91
C SER A 654 -11.67 33.33 -26.76
N GLY A 655 -11.08 32.14 -26.62
CA GLY A 655 -10.06 31.87 -25.60
C GLY A 655 -10.62 32.00 -24.18
N ALA A 656 -11.73 31.30 -23.90
CA ALA A 656 -12.40 31.42 -22.59
C ALA A 656 -11.53 30.95 -21.43
N GLY A 657 -10.73 29.91 -21.64
CA GLY A 657 -9.61 29.60 -20.75
C GLY A 657 -8.46 30.59 -20.93
N ILE A 658 -7.73 30.48 -22.04
CA ILE A 658 -6.55 31.30 -22.31
C ILE A 658 -6.65 31.91 -23.71
N TYR A 659 -6.34 33.20 -23.83
CA TYR A 659 -6.18 33.92 -25.08
C TYR A 659 -4.75 34.48 -25.18
N LEU A 660 -4.02 34.13 -26.23
CA LEU A 660 -2.65 34.58 -26.51
C LEU A 660 -2.59 35.34 -27.84
N ASP A 661 -1.92 36.48 -27.86
CA ASP A 661 -1.69 37.29 -29.07
C ASP A 661 -0.27 37.88 -29.03
N HIS A 662 0.62 37.43 -29.92
CA HIS A 662 2.06 37.72 -29.86
C HIS A 662 2.66 37.40 -28.47
N ALA A 663 2.30 36.24 -27.90
CA ALA A 663 2.58 35.88 -26.51
C ALA A 663 3.02 34.41 -26.37
N ASP A 664 4.29 34.18 -25.99
CA ASP A 664 4.90 32.84 -25.99
C ASP A 664 4.86 32.22 -24.58
N ALA A 665 3.65 31.96 -24.08
CA ALA A 665 3.44 31.44 -22.73
C ALA A 665 4.04 30.03 -22.52
N HIS A 666 4.56 29.78 -21.30
CA HIS A 666 4.90 28.43 -20.81
C HIS A 666 3.74 27.89 -19.97
N ILE A 667 3.10 26.81 -20.42
CA ILE A 667 1.92 26.22 -19.79
C ILE A 667 2.24 24.76 -19.43
N GLU A 668 2.28 24.45 -18.14
CA GLU A 668 2.71 23.14 -17.66
C GLU A 668 1.77 22.56 -16.60
N GLY A 669 1.42 21.27 -16.73
CA GLY A 669 0.63 20.56 -15.71
C GLY A 669 -0.78 21.11 -15.49
N CYS A 670 -1.29 21.97 -16.38
CA CYS A 670 -2.55 22.67 -16.21
C CYS A 670 -3.76 21.79 -16.53
N ILE A 671 -4.92 22.17 -15.99
CA ILE A 671 -6.23 21.59 -16.35
C ILE A 671 -7.13 22.71 -16.85
N ILE A 672 -7.42 22.71 -18.15
CA ILE A 672 -8.25 23.72 -18.82
C ILE A 672 -9.56 23.04 -19.22
N THR A 673 -10.62 23.23 -18.43
CA THR A 673 -11.83 22.41 -18.55
C THR A 673 -13.16 23.15 -18.50
N ASN A 674 -14.14 22.67 -19.26
CA ASN A 674 -15.52 23.19 -19.28
C ASN A 674 -15.60 24.72 -19.49
N ASN A 675 -14.69 25.28 -20.30
CA ASN A 675 -14.74 26.68 -20.71
C ASN A 675 -15.59 26.81 -21.97
N THR A 676 -16.37 27.88 -22.04
CA THR A 676 -17.40 28.09 -23.06
C THR A 676 -17.10 29.33 -23.89
N CYS A 677 -17.32 29.26 -25.20
CA CYS A 677 -17.13 30.42 -26.06
C CYS A 677 -18.26 30.66 -27.05
N GLY A 678 -18.17 31.76 -27.80
CA GLY A 678 -19.00 32.06 -28.95
C GLY A 678 -18.82 31.04 -30.09
N ILE A 679 -19.62 31.20 -31.14
CA ILE A 679 -19.60 30.34 -32.33
C ILE A 679 -18.25 30.47 -33.08
N ASP A 680 -17.72 29.34 -33.58
CA ASP A 680 -16.49 29.24 -34.40
C ASP A 680 -15.18 29.72 -33.73
N THR A 681 -15.08 29.63 -32.40
CA THR A 681 -13.86 29.97 -31.63
C THR A 681 -13.43 28.84 -30.68
N ALA A 682 -12.36 29.05 -29.91
CA ALA A 682 -11.88 28.07 -28.91
C ALA A 682 -12.38 28.41 -27.51
N GLY A 683 -12.97 27.42 -26.84
CA GLY A 683 -13.31 27.50 -25.42
C GLY A 683 -12.07 27.35 -24.54
N GLY A 684 -11.17 26.42 -24.88
CA GLY A 684 -9.95 26.15 -24.11
C GLY A 684 -8.88 27.21 -24.31
N ILE A 685 -8.08 27.07 -25.38
CA ILE A 685 -6.99 28.00 -25.71
C ILE A 685 -7.21 28.58 -27.11
N PHE A 686 -7.17 29.90 -27.23
CA PHE A 686 -7.06 30.59 -28.50
C PHE A 686 -5.71 31.29 -28.59
N MET A 687 -5.03 31.19 -29.72
CA MET A 687 -3.75 31.86 -29.95
C MET A 687 -3.63 32.45 -31.36
N GLU A 688 -2.99 33.62 -31.45
CA GLU A 688 -2.69 34.33 -32.69
C GLU A 688 -1.23 34.83 -32.66
N SER A 689 -0.48 34.62 -33.75
CA SER A 689 0.93 35.05 -33.85
C SER A 689 1.82 34.64 -32.67
N SER A 690 1.59 33.45 -32.09
CA SER A 690 2.21 33.01 -30.84
C SER A 690 2.80 31.61 -30.95
N SER A 691 3.84 31.31 -30.19
CA SER A 691 4.56 30.03 -30.18
C SER A 691 4.68 29.46 -28.75
N PRO A 692 3.55 29.24 -28.04
CA PRO A 692 3.59 28.78 -26.66
C PRO A 692 4.10 27.35 -26.54
N THR A 693 4.71 27.03 -25.40
CA THR A 693 5.08 25.68 -25.02
C THR A 693 4.07 25.13 -24.02
N ILE A 694 3.44 24.00 -24.34
CA ILE A 694 2.35 23.41 -23.58
C ILE A 694 2.72 21.97 -23.23
N ILE A 695 2.96 21.70 -21.95
CA ILE A 695 3.52 20.44 -21.45
C ILE A 695 2.59 19.83 -20.41
N ASN A 696 2.41 18.51 -20.41
CA ASN A 696 1.69 17.76 -19.36
C ASN A 696 0.27 18.30 -19.06
N THR A 697 -0.35 19.01 -20.02
CA THR A 697 -1.58 19.78 -19.79
C THR A 697 -2.80 19.01 -20.29
N ARG A 698 -3.90 19.08 -19.52
CA ARG A 698 -5.20 18.49 -19.87
C ARG A 698 -6.14 19.59 -20.36
N ILE A 699 -6.65 19.45 -21.58
CA ILE A 699 -7.57 20.40 -22.23
C ILE A 699 -8.85 19.66 -22.58
N THR A 700 -9.89 19.86 -21.78
CA THR A 700 -11.02 18.94 -21.73
C THR A 700 -12.38 19.60 -21.69
N GLU A 701 -13.40 18.99 -22.29
CA GLU A 701 -14.81 19.43 -22.17
C GLU A 701 -15.11 20.89 -22.57
N ASN A 702 -14.19 21.54 -23.29
CA ASN A 702 -14.37 22.93 -23.72
C ASN A 702 -15.30 23.01 -24.93
N ASN A 703 -16.08 24.10 -25.02
CA ASN A 703 -17.06 24.30 -26.09
C ASN A 703 -16.40 24.76 -27.40
N TRP A 704 -16.95 24.33 -28.55
CA TRP A 704 -16.55 24.65 -29.94
C TRP A 704 -15.14 24.22 -30.38
N GLY A 705 -14.15 24.32 -29.49
CA GLY A 705 -12.79 23.87 -29.73
C GLY A 705 -12.00 23.72 -28.43
N GLY A 706 -11.17 22.70 -28.36
CA GLY A 706 -10.13 22.60 -27.33
C GLY A 706 -9.10 23.71 -27.55
N ILE A 707 -8.51 23.73 -28.75
CA ILE A 707 -7.47 24.71 -29.14
C ILE A 707 -7.73 25.25 -30.55
N ILE A 708 -7.57 26.55 -30.74
CA ILE A 708 -7.46 27.18 -32.07
C ILE A 708 -6.21 28.05 -32.10
N ALA A 709 -5.34 27.81 -33.08
CA ALA A 709 -4.12 28.57 -33.32
C ALA A 709 -4.12 29.17 -34.73
N LYS A 710 -3.78 30.45 -34.86
CA LYS A 710 -3.68 31.18 -36.14
C LYS A 710 -2.32 31.84 -36.25
N HIS A 711 -1.62 31.69 -37.37
CA HIS A 711 -0.30 32.27 -37.55
C HIS A 711 0.67 31.90 -36.43
N SER A 712 0.53 30.68 -35.87
CA SER A 712 1.08 30.30 -34.57
C SER A 712 1.76 28.94 -34.64
N ASP A 713 2.87 28.80 -33.91
CA ASP A 713 3.74 27.62 -33.91
C ASP A 713 3.81 26.96 -32.52
N PRO A 714 2.68 26.50 -31.94
CA PRO A 714 2.68 25.90 -30.61
C PRO A 714 3.40 24.56 -30.57
N ARG A 715 4.09 24.30 -29.46
CA ARG A 715 4.66 22.99 -29.12
C ARG A 715 3.82 22.32 -28.03
N PHE A 716 3.25 21.16 -28.35
CA PHE A 716 2.53 20.31 -27.40
C PHE A 716 3.36 19.08 -27.04
N GLU A 717 3.54 18.86 -25.75
CA GLU A 717 4.27 17.70 -25.23
C GLU A 717 3.46 17.05 -24.10
N ASN A 718 3.25 15.74 -24.17
CA ASN A 718 2.56 14.96 -23.12
C ASN A 718 1.15 15.49 -22.78
N CYS A 719 0.47 16.13 -23.74
CA CYS A 719 -0.82 16.75 -23.52
C CYS A 719 -1.99 15.80 -23.76
N ARG A 720 -3.10 16.01 -23.05
CA ARG A 720 -4.35 15.28 -23.22
C ARG A 720 -5.44 16.25 -23.68
N ILE A 721 -5.86 16.15 -24.93
CA ILE A 721 -6.88 17.01 -25.55
C ILE A 721 -8.12 16.16 -25.81
N ILE A 722 -8.98 16.05 -24.79
CA ILE A 722 -10.00 15.01 -24.72
C ILE A 722 -11.41 15.52 -24.42
N ASN A 723 -12.44 14.84 -24.92
CA ASN A 723 -13.85 15.13 -24.60
C ASN A 723 -14.32 16.58 -24.95
N ASN A 724 -13.64 17.34 -25.83
CA ASN A 724 -14.08 18.71 -26.15
C ASN A 724 -15.33 18.70 -27.05
N LYS A 725 -16.24 19.65 -26.81
CA LYS A 725 -17.55 19.79 -27.50
C LYS A 725 -17.40 20.53 -28.83
N GLY A 726 -16.47 20.06 -29.65
CA GLY A 726 -16.12 20.65 -30.93
C GLY A 726 -14.84 20.05 -31.48
N ILE A 727 -14.05 20.83 -32.21
CA ILE A 727 -12.76 20.37 -32.74
C ILE A 727 -11.74 20.18 -31.59
N GLY A 728 -10.91 19.15 -31.65
CA GLY A 728 -9.81 19.01 -30.68
C GLY A 728 -8.82 20.17 -30.83
N VAL A 729 -8.19 20.26 -32.00
CA VAL A 729 -7.25 21.32 -32.37
C VAL A 729 -7.49 21.82 -33.79
N LEU A 730 -7.49 23.14 -33.99
CA LEU A 730 -7.46 23.79 -35.30
C LEU A 730 -6.21 24.64 -35.43
N ILE A 731 -5.45 24.45 -36.50
CA ILE A 731 -4.26 25.24 -36.82
C ILE A 731 -4.47 25.90 -38.18
N SER A 732 -4.36 27.23 -38.25
CA SER A 732 -4.35 28.01 -39.49
C SER A 732 -3.00 28.68 -39.66
N ASP A 733 -2.35 28.47 -40.80
CA ASP A 733 -1.15 29.20 -41.22
C ASP A 733 0.02 29.13 -40.19
N GLY A 734 0.39 27.92 -39.74
CA GLY A 734 1.47 27.72 -38.76
C GLY A 734 2.19 26.37 -38.90
N SER A 735 3.19 26.16 -38.05
CA SER A 735 4.11 25.01 -38.01
C SER A 735 4.16 24.35 -36.61
N PRO A 736 3.04 23.78 -36.13
CA PRO A 736 2.97 23.22 -34.79
C PRO A 736 3.69 21.87 -34.67
N VAL A 737 4.09 21.56 -33.45
CA VAL A 737 4.75 20.30 -33.08
C VAL A 737 3.92 19.59 -32.00
N PHE A 738 3.54 18.34 -32.25
CA PHE A 738 2.84 17.49 -31.27
C PHE A 738 3.69 16.28 -30.95
N ILE A 739 4.04 16.12 -29.68
CA ILE A 739 4.86 15.02 -29.21
C ILE A 739 4.14 14.33 -28.08
N ASN A 740 3.95 13.01 -28.22
CA ASN A 740 3.43 12.18 -27.16
C ASN A 740 2.07 12.66 -26.59
N CYS A 741 1.19 13.17 -27.45
CA CYS A 741 -0.12 13.67 -27.05
C CYS A 741 -1.22 12.62 -27.28
N LEU A 742 -2.25 12.67 -26.42
CA LEU A 742 -3.50 11.94 -26.58
C LEU A 742 -4.59 12.91 -27.02
N ILE A 743 -5.16 12.70 -28.20
CA ILE A 743 -6.29 13.48 -28.74
C ILE A 743 -7.47 12.54 -28.96
N SER A 744 -8.47 12.59 -28.07
CA SER A 744 -9.55 11.60 -28.09
C SER A 744 -10.95 12.12 -27.71
N ASN A 745 -11.99 11.44 -28.17
CA ASN A 745 -13.38 11.70 -27.81
C ASN A 745 -13.87 13.15 -28.06
N ASN A 746 -13.24 13.89 -28.97
CA ASN A 746 -13.72 15.22 -29.33
C ASN A 746 -14.94 15.09 -30.28
N GLN A 747 -15.92 16.00 -30.14
CA GLN A 747 -17.21 15.93 -30.86
C GLN A 747 -17.12 16.32 -32.36
N SER A 748 -15.94 16.69 -32.86
CA SER A 748 -15.67 16.97 -34.27
C SER A 748 -14.33 16.34 -34.70
N ASN A 749 -13.59 16.98 -35.60
CA ASN A 749 -12.27 16.52 -36.02
C ASN A 749 -11.30 16.49 -34.83
N ALA A 750 -10.35 15.55 -34.82
CA ALA A 750 -9.31 15.54 -33.79
C ALA A 750 -8.36 16.72 -34.00
N ILE A 751 -7.78 16.83 -35.20
CA ILE A 751 -6.91 17.95 -35.60
C ILE A 751 -7.30 18.40 -37.02
N SER A 752 -7.42 19.71 -37.25
CA SER A 752 -7.57 20.30 -38.59
C SER A 752 -6.43 21.28 -38.87
N PHE A 753 -5.75 21.06 -39.99
CA PHE A 753 -4.69 21.91 -40.51
C PHE A 753 -5.21 22.66 -41.74
N VAL A 754 -5.15 23.99 -41.69
CA VAL A 754 -5.53 24.90 -42.77
C VAL A 754 -4.32 25.74 -43.12
N SER A 755 -3.80 25.58 -44.34
CA SER A 755 -2.60 26.27 -44.81
C SER A 755 -1.38 26.10 -43.88
N ALA A 756 -1.27 24.96 -43.15
CA ALA A 756 -0.14 24.74 -42.26
C ALA A 756 1.16 24.60 -43.07
N GLU A 757 2.16 25.42 -42.73
CA GLU A 757 3.42 25.50 -43.48
C GLU A 757 4.25 24.22 -43.32
N TYR A 758 4.34 23.72 -42.07
CA TYR A 758 4.96 22.43 -41.76
C TYR A 758 4.59 21.93 -40.35
N ALA A 759 3.62 21.02 -40.23
CA ALA A 759 3.26 20.40 -38.95
C ALA A 759 3.97 19.06 -38.74
N ILE A 760 4.45 18.80 -37.52
CA ILE A 760 5.11 17.55 -37.15
C ILE A 760 4.37 16.88 -35.99
N LEU A 761 3.99 15.62 -36.18
CA LEU A 761 3.36 14.80 -35.15
C LEU A 761 4.25 13.58 -34.89
N VAL A 762 4.69 13.41 -33.63
CA VAL A 762 5.56 12.33 -33.18
C VAL A 762 4.92 11.59 -32.00
N ASN A 763 4.84 10.27 -32.08
CA ASN A 763 4.40 9.42 -30.96
C ASN A 763 3.01 9.77 -30.40
N ASN A 764 2.06 10.25 -31.21
CA ASN A 764 0.73 10.64 -30.69
C ASN A 764 -0.28 9.50 -30.83
N THR A 765 -1.25 9.46 -29.91
CA THR A 765 -2.45 8.61 -30.02
C THR A 765 -3.67 9.48 -30.32
N ILE A 766 -4.26 9.31 -31.50
CA ILE A 766 -5.43 10.04 -31.97
C ILE A 766 -6.58 9.05 -32.16
N VAL A 767 -7.56 9.08 -31.24
CA VAL A 767 -8.50 7.97 -31.13
C VAL A 767 -9.91 8.39 -30.76
N ASN A 768 -10.93 7.74 -31.34
CA ASN A 768 -12.33 7.89 -30.92
C ASN A 768 -12.93 9.32 -31.03
N ASN A 769 -12.47 10.12 -32.00
CA ASN A 769 -13.06 11.43 -32.30
C ASN A 769 -14.22 11.29 -33.32
N ALA A 770 -15.26 12.12 -33.19
CA ALA A 770 -16.54 11.91 -33.88
C ALA A 770 -16.50 12.10 -35.41
N SER A 771 -15.59 12.95 -35.92
CA SER A 771 -15.44 13.24 -37.36
C SER A 771 -14.11 12.70 -37.90
N SER A 772 -13.31 13.51 -38.63
CA SER A 772 -12.02 13.02 -39.18
C SER A 772 -10.94 12.99 -38.10
N SER A 773 -9.94 12.11 -38.23
CA SER A 773 -8.77 12.19 -37.31
C SER A 773 -7.94 13.43 -37.66
N LEU A 774 -7.49 13.49 -38.91
CA LEU A 774 -6.74 14.63 -39.45
C LEU A 774 -7.49 15.19 -40.65
N GLU A 775 -7.84 16.48 -40.61
CA GLU A 775 -8.31 17.22 -41.77
C GLU A 775 -7.19 18.11 -42.30
N LEU A 776 -6.83 17.96 -43.58
CA LEU A 776 -5.73 18.68 -44.23
C LEU A 776 -6.26 19.55 -45.37
N LYS A 777 -6.01 20.86 -45.28
CA LYS A 777 -6.37 21.85 -46.32
C LYS A 777 -5.11 22.62 -46.70
N ALA A 778 -4.58 22.39 -47.90
CA ALA A 778 -3.38 23.08 -48.40
C ALA A 778 -2.19 23.08 -47.43
N SER A 779 -1.96 21.94 -46.74
CA SER A 779 -1.05 21.85 -45.60
C SER A 779 0.08 20.84 -45.85
N ARG A 780 1.23 21.03 -45.18
CA ARG A 780 2.35 20.09 -45.18
C ARG A 780 2.48 19.44 -43.80
N VAL A 781 2.39 18.11 -43.73
CA VAL A 781 2.36 17.37 -42.46
C VAL A 781 3.28 16.14 -42.52
N SER A 782 4.04 15.91 -41.44
CA SER A 782 4.87 14.73 -41.25
C SER A 782 4.42 13.96 -40.00
N LEU A 783 4.17 12.66 -40.16
CA LEU A 783 3.75 11.75 -39.08
C LEU A 783 4.83 10.71 -38.81
N PHE A 784 5.29 10.64 -37.56
CA PHE A 784 6.21 9.61 -37.06
C PHE A 784 5.58 8.88 -35.87
N ASN A 785 5.52 7.54 -35.91
CA ASN A 785 5.10 6.72 -34.77
C ASN A 785 3.71 7.07 -34.21
N ASN A 786 2.79 7.55 -35.03
CA ASN A 786 1.45 7.92 -34.56
C ASN A 786 0.47 6.75 -34.67
N LEU A 787 -0.38 6.61 -33.66
CA LEU A 787 -1.48 5.66 -33.62
C LEU A 787 -2.79 6.41 -33.88
N ILE A 788 -3.45 6.13 -35.01
CA ILE A 788 -4.67 6.80 -35.45
C ILE A 788 -5.77 5.74 -35.65
N TRP A 789 -6.73 5.67 -34.72
CA TRP A 789 -7.71 4.58 -34.71
C TRP A 789 -9.10 4.99 -34.20
N ASN A 790 -10.14 4.29 -34.62
CA ASN A 790 -11.54 4.48 -34.25
C ASN A 790 -12.08 5.91 -34.31
N ASN A 791 -11.54 6.77 -35.17
CA ASN A 791 -12.16 8.07 -35.43
C ASN A 791 -13.31 7.87 -36.43
N GLY A 792 -14.12 8.91 -36.68
CA GLY A 792 -15.21 8.88 -37.66
C GLY A 792 -14.78 8.44 -39.08
N PRO A 793 -15.67 8.50 -40.08
CA PRO A 793 -15.62 7.65 -41.29
C PRO A 793 -14.36 7.76 -42.16
N ILE A 794 -13.51 8.79 -41.96
CA ILE A 794 -12.27 9.01 -42.70
C ILE A 794 -11.16 9.38 -41.71
N SER A 795 -10.09 8.57 -41.64
CA SER A 795 -8.96 8.83 -40.74
C SER A 795 -8.16 10.06 -41.17
N ILE A 796 -7.84 10.20 -42.46
CA ILE A 796 -7.15 11.38 -43.01
C ILE A 796 -7.96 11.92 -44.18
N ASN A 797 -8.48 13.14 -44.03
CA ASN A 797 -9.32 13.81 -45.01
C ASN A 797 -8.58 15.00 -45.64
N THR A 798 -8.30 14.95 -46.94
CA THR A 798 -7.70 16.08 -47.68
C THR A 798 -8.77 16.83 -48.46
N VAL A 799 -8.93 18.14 -48.24
CA VAL A 799 -9.96 18.95 -48.92
C VAL A 799 -9.31 19.91 -49.92
N THR A 800 -9.79 19.89 -51.16
CA THR A 800 -9.40 20.82 -52.24
C THR A 800 -10.10 22.19 -52.12
N PRO A 801 -9.51 23.31 -52.60
CA PRO A 801 -8.33 23.42 -53.48
C PRO A 801 -7.01 23.75 -52.74
N GLY A 802 -5.92 23.12 -53.14
CA GLY A 802 -4.57 23.40 -52.64
C GLY A 802 -3.63 22.20 -52.77
N VAL A 803 -2.31 22.42 -52.73
CA VAL A 803 -1.33 21.33 -52.68
C VAL A 803 -1.18 20.90 -51.22
N THR A 804 -1.59 19.69 -50.91
CA THR A 804 -1.37 19.06 -49.60
C THR A 804 -0.21 18.09 -49.73
N GLU A 805 0.75 18.13 -48.79
CA GLU A 805 1.88 17.21 -48.73
C GLU A 805 1.84 16.43 -47.43
N LEU A 806 1.84 15.12 -47.51
CA LEU A 806 1.81 14.23 -46.35
C LEU A 806 2.97 13.23 -46.41
N SER A 807 3.72 13.12 -45.31
CA SER A 807 4.75 12.08 -45.11
C SER A 807 4.39 11.23 -43.89
N ILE A 808 4.43 9.90 -44.04
CA ILE A 808 3.99 8.97 -42.98
C ILE A 808 5.05 7.89 -42.79
N HIS A 809 5.54 7.76 -41.56
CA HIS A 809 6.58 6.84 -41.16
C HIS A 809 6.15 6.07 -39.90
N ASN A 810 6.17 4.74 -39.96
CA ASN A 810 5.95 3.86 -38.81
C ASN A 810 4.67 4.18 -38.02
N CYS A 811 3.55 4.42 -38.70
CA CYS A 811 2.26 4.73 -38.06
C CYS A 811 1.29 3.54 -38.13
N ILE A 812 0.31 3.49 -37.22
CA ILE A 812 -0.86 2.61 -37.33
C ILE A 812 -2.08 3.46 -37.66
N ILE A 813 -2.77 3.16 -38.77
CA ILE A 813 -3.89 3.97 -39.26
C ILE A 813 -5.08 3.08 -39.64
N GLN A 814 -6.23 3.28 -38.99
CA GLN A 814 -7.46 2.53 -39.33
C GLN A 814 -7.96 2.84 -40.75
N GLY A 815 -8.47 1.83 -41.44
CA GLY A 815 -9.09 2.01 -42.76
C GLY A 815 -8.11 2.26 -43.90
N GLY A 816 -6.82 2.38 -43.59
CA GLY A 816 -5.76 2.61 -44.53
C GLY A 816 -5.71 4.02 -45.11
N ILE A 817 -4.94 4.17 -46.18
CA ILE A 817 -4.86 5.40 -46.97
C ILE A 817 -5.66 5.19 -48.24
N ASP A 818 -6.52 6.15 -48.59
CA ASP A 818 -7.26 6.09 -49.85
C ASP A 818 -6.27 6.06 -51.04
N PRO A 819 -6.32 5.02 -51.91
CA PRO A 819 -5.47 4.93 -53.09
C PRO A 819 -5.54 6.16 -54.01
N GLN A 820 -6.65 6.91 -53.98
CA GLN A 820 -6.78 8.15 -54.76
C GLN A 820 -5.76 9.21 -54.34
N TYR A 821 -5.34 9.23 -53.07
CA TYR A 821 -4.38 10.21 -52.56
C TYR A 821 -2.93 9.84 -52.89
N ILE A 822 -2.63 8.54 -52.94
CA ILE A 822 -1.33 8.04 -53.41
C ILE A 822 -1.15 8.36 -54.90
N THR A 823 -2.19 8.11 -55.69
CA THR A 823 -2.15 8.31 -57.15
C THR A 823 -2.20 9.79 -57.58
N GLN A 824 -2.73 10.68 -56.75
CA GLN A 824 -2.70 12.13 -56.96
C GLN A 824 -1.38 12.79 -56.50
N GLY A 825 -0.46 12.03 -55.90
CA GLY A 825 0.86 12.53 -55.47
C GLY A 825 0.80 13.41 -54.23
N PHE A 826 -0.26 13.33 -53.42
CA PHE A 826 -0.37 14.07 -52.15
C PHE A 826 0.54 13.51 -51.08
N ILE A 827 0.85 12.21 -51.15
CA ILE A 827 1.75 11.54 -50.20
C ILE A 827 3.14 11.51 -50.81
N LYS A 828 4.09 12.19 -50.16
CA LYS A 828 5.48 12.27 -50.60
C LYS A 828 6.27 11.04 -50.19
N ASN A 829 6.14 10.64 -48.92
CA ASN A 829 6.83 9.49 -48.34
C ASN A 829 5.83 8.61 -47.59
N TYR A 830 5.99 7.29 -47.74
CA TYR A 830 5.11 6.30 -47.14
C TYR A 830 5.89 5.04 -46.79
N GLU A 831 6.24 4.87 -45.52
CA GLU A 831 7.19 3.84 -45.06
C GLU A 831 6.71 3.13 -43.77
N ASN A 832 6.77 1.80 -43.77
CA ASN A 832 6.51 0.93 -42.60
C ASN A 832 5.19 1.21 -41.86
N VAL A 833 4.16 1.60 -42.59
CA VAL A 833 2.83 1.87 -42.02
C VAL A 833 2.04 0.57 -41.88
N SER A 834 1.43 0.37 -40.71
CA SER A 834 0.59 -0.78 -40.40
C SER A 834 -0.90 -0.38 -40.38
N PHE A 835 -1.76 -1.33 -40.76
CA PHE A 835 -3.22 -1.17 -40.74
C PHE A 835 -3.90 -2.21 -39.82
N ALA A 836 -3.09 -2.93 -39.05
CA ALA A 836 -3.57 -3.91 -38.09
C ALA A 836 -4.23 -3.22 -36.88
N ASP A 837 -5.17 -3.92 -36.25
CA ASP A 837 -5.82 -3.43 -35.03
C ASP A 837 -4.76 -3.18 -33.94
N PRO A 838 -4.69 -1.97 -33.36
CA PRO A 838 -3.71 -1.62 -32.35
C PRO A 838 -3.93 -2.33 -31.01
N LEU A 839 -5.02 -3.07 -30.79
CA LEU A 839 -5.27 -3.87 -29.58
C LEU A 839 -4.98 -3.11 -28.27
N PHE A 840 -5.91 -2.23 -27.87
CA PHE A 840 -5.82 -1.51 -26.60
C PHE A 840 -5.95 -2.43 -25.37
N THR A 841 -5.44 -1.98 -24.23
CA THR A 841 -5.59 -2.65 -22.93
C THR A 841 -7.04 -2.58 -22.46
N ASP A 842 -7.60 -3.69 -22.01
CA ASP A 842 -8.99 -3.75 -21.51
C ASP A 842 -9.07 -3.17 -20.08
N PRO A 843 -9.83 -2.10 -19.82
CA PRO A 843 -10.03 -1.53 -18.49
C PRO A 843 -11.01 -2.35 -17.60
N LEU A 844 -11.24 -3.64 -17.90
CA LEU A 844 -12.22 -4.54 -17.27
C LEU A 844 -13.69 -4.18 -17.57
N PHE A 845 -13.93 -3.36 -18.59
CA PHE A 845 -15.26 -3.05 -19.12
C PHE A 845 -15.33 -3.55 -20.56
N THR A 846 -16.26 -4.47 -20.84
CA THR A 846 -16.53 -5.00 -22.18
C THR A 846 -16.58 -3.86 -23.21
N VAL A 847 -15.58 -3.85 -24.10
CA VAL A 847 -15.30 -2.94 -25.23
C VAL A 847 -15.03 -1.46 -24.91
N GLY A 848 -13.78 -1.14 -24.61
CA GLY A 848 -12.84 -0.29 -25.40
C GLY A 848 -13.25 1.06 -26.00
N PHE A 849 -14.49 1.53 -25.90
CA PHE A 849 -14.94 2.81 -26.45
C PHE A 849 -16.01 3.41 -25.52
N ASP A 850 -15.58 3.84 -24.33
CA ASP A 850 -16.46 4.67 -23.50
C ASP A 850 -16.62 6.06 -24.15
N SER A 851 -17.84 6.57 -24.12
CA SER A 851 -18.16 7.98 -24.34
C SER A 851 -17.33 8.94 -23.48
N ASN A 852 -16.77 8.45 -22.36
CA ASN A 852 -15.91 9.20 -21.48
C ASN A 852 -14.43 8.78 -21.57
N ALA A 853 -13.59 9.61 -22.19
CA ALA A 853 -12.16 9.33 -22.34
C ALA A 853 -11.37 9.20 -21.03
N TYR A 854 -11.91 9.69 -19.89
CA TYR A 854 -11.25 9.57 -18.59
C TYR A 854 -11.18 8.14 -18.07
N LEU A 855 -12.14 7.30 -18.44
CA LEU A 855 -12.26 5.92 -17.96
C LEU A 855 -11.66 4.90 -18.94
N SER A 856 -11.18 5.37 -20.10
CA SER A 856 -10.61 4.52 -21.14
C SER A 856 -9.10 4.38 -20.95
N ASP A 857 -8.61 3.15 -21.01
CA ASP A 857 -7.17 2.87 -21.10
C ASP A 857 -6.76 2.82 -22.58
N TRP A 858 -6.03 3.85 -23.02
CA TRP A 858 -5.54 3.97 -24.39
C TRP A 858 -4.13 3.39 -24.57
N SER A 859 -3.57 2.74 -23.54
CA SER A 859 -2.36 1.94 -23.68
C SER A 859 -2.62 0.69 -24.53
N VAL A 860 -1.57 0.13 -25.10
CA VAL A 860 -1.63 -1.08 -25.93
C VAL A 860 -1.29 -2.33 -25.12
N ASN A 861 -2.01 -3.43 -25.39
CA ASN A 861 -1.75 -4.70 -24.73
C ASN A 861 -0.58 -5.46 -25.38
N SER A 862 -0.09 -6.51 -24.72
CA SER A 862 1.15 -7.24 -25.10
C SER A 862 1.14 -7.91 -26.48
N PHE A 863 -0.02 -7.99 -27.14
CA PHE A 863 -0.16 -8.56 -28.49
C PHE A 863 -0.30 -7.50 -29.58
N SER A 864 -0.24 -6.22 -29.20
CA SER A 864 -0.44 -5.12 -30.12
C SER A 864 0.67 -5.04 -31.18
N PRO A 865 0.32 -4.75 -32.44
CA PRO A 865 1.28 -4.44 -33.49
C PRO A 865 1.98 -3.08 -33.29
N ALA A 866 1.55 -2.27 -32.31
CA ALA A 866 2.20 -1.00 -31.98
C ALA A 866 3.53 -1.20 -31.24
N ILE A 867 3.69 -2.33 -30.55
CA ILE A 867 4.84 -2.60 -29.69
C ILE A 867 6.09 -2.79 -30.53
N ASN A 868 7.16 -2.07 -30.20
CA ASN A 868 8.51 -2.13 -30.77
C ASN A 868 8.55 -1.92 -32.30
N ASN A 869 7.56 -1.24 -32.88
CA ASN A 869 7.44 -1.01 -34.32
C ASN A 869 7.62 0.45 -34.74
N GLY A 870 7.89 1.36 -33.79
CA GLY A 870 8.22 2.75 -34.09
C GLY A 870 9.64 2.92 -34.64
N THR A 871 9.92 4.09 -35.20
CA THR A 871 11.24 4.52 -35.67
C THR A 871 11.85 5.55 -34.73
N LEU A 872 13.15 5.42 -34.47
CA LEU A 872 13.95 6.45 -33.78
C LEU A 872 14.50 7.52 -34.75
N LEU A 873 14.30 7.34 -36.07
CA LEU A 873 14.74 8.29 -37.10
C LEU A 873 13.74 9.46 -37.22
N ILE A 874 13.62 10.24 -36.15
CA ILE A 874 12.80 11.45 -36.08
C ILE A 874 13.75 12.64 -36.22
N THR A 875 13.66 13.38 -37.32
CA THR A 875 14.54 14.54 -37.58
C THR A 875 13.98 15.81 -36.95
N ASP A 876 14.86 16.65 -36.40
CA ASP A 876 14.58 18.02 -35.92
C ASP A 876 13.56 18.16 -34.78
N VAL A 877 13.25 17.06 -34.06
CA VAL A 877 12.34 17.07 -32.91
C VAL A 877 12.88 16.20 -31.77
N ASP A 878 13.13 16.81 -30.61
CA ASP A 878 13.45 16.09 -29.38
C ASP A 878 12.18 15.45 -28.79
N ILE A 879 12.23 14.16 -28.50
CA ILE A 879 11.16 13.41 -27.82
C ILE A 879 11.39 13.38 -26.30
N PRO A 880 10.33 13.38 -25.48
CA PRO A 880 10.45 13.34 -24.02
C PRO A 880 11.05 12.02 -23.53
N ASP A 881 11.64 12.04 -22.33
CA ASP A 881 12.20 10.85 -21.69
C ASP A 881 11.13 9.79 -21.37
N TYR A 882 9.89 10.22 -21.10
CA TYR A 882 8.79 9.37 -20.63
C TYR A 882 7.51 9.52 -21.46
N ASP A 883 6.71 8.46 -21.51
CA ASP A 883 5.39 8.39 -22.12
C ASP A 883 4.30 9.05 -21.25
N LEU A 884 3.05 9.08 -21.74
CA LEU A 884 1.93 9.64 -20.97
C LEU A 884 1.62 8.92 -19.64
N ASN A 885 2.13 7.70 -19.45
CA ASN A 885 1.99 6.88 -18.24
C ASN A 885 3.29 6.82 -17.40
N GLY A 886 4.31 7.63 -17.72
CA GLY A 886 5.57 7.70 -16.99
C GLY A 886 6.56 6.56 -17.30
N LYS A 887 6.37 5.81 -18.38
CA LYS A 887 7.29 4.76 -18.85
C LYS A 887 8.33 5.35 -19.80
N ALA A 888 9.57 4.84 -19.78
CA ALA A 888 10.64 5.35 -20.64
C ALA A 888 10.27 5.26 -22.13
N ARG A 889 10.42 6.34 -22.90
CA ARG A 889 10.09 6.35 -24.34
C ARG A 889 10.94 5.43 -25.19
N ILE A 890 12.20 5.22 -24.79
CA ILE A 890 13.11 4.33 -25.48
C ILE A 890 13.53 3.25 -24.50
N ASN A 891 13.23 2.00 -24.82
CA ASN A 891 13.67 0.84 -24.05
C ASN A 891 14.35 -0.16 -24.99
N ALA A 892 15.61 -0.50 -24.68
CA ALA A 892 16.44 -1.41 -25.48
C ALA A 892 16.53 -1.01 -26.97
N ASP A 893 16.69 0.30 -27.24
CA ASP A 893 16.72 0.90 -28.59
C ASP A 893 15.43 0.69 -29.41
N LEU A 894 14.32 0.35 -28.74
CA LEU A 894 12.99 0.19 -29.33
C LEU A 894 12.05 1.27 -28.80
N ILE A 895 11.08 1.64 -29.63
CA ILE A 895 10.04 2.62 -29.33
C ILE A 895 8.70 2.11 -29.88
N ASP A 896 7.63 2.30 -29.12
CA ASP A 896 6.29 1.92 -29.55
C ASP A 896 5.62 3.01 -30.40
N ILE A 897 4.65 2.58 -31.22
CA ILE A 897 3.79 3.48 -31.98
C ILE A 897 2.68 4.02 -31.05
N GLY A 898 2.57 5.34 -30.94
CA GLY A 898 1.55 6.03 -30.15
C GLY A 898 2.08 6.70 -28.88
N ALA A 899 1.17 7.25 -28.09
CA ALA A 899 1.48 8.05 -26.90
C ALA A 899 1.80 7.22 -25.64
N PHE A 900 1.82 5.89 -25.76
CA PHE A 900 2.03 4.98 -24.64
C PHE A 900 3.03 3.89 -25.04
N GLU A 901 3.91 3.55 -24.11
CA GLU A 901 4.89 2.48 -24.23
C GLU A 901 4.42 1.24 -23.47
N HIS A 902 4.64 0.08 -24.08
CA HIS A 902 4.63 -1.20 -23.42
C HIS A 902 6.05 -1.49 -22.91
N GLN A 903 6.18 -1.72 -21.61
CA GLN A 903 7.49 -2.01 -21.00
C GLN A 903 7.56 -3.49 -20.67
N GLY A 904 8.65 -4.11 -21.10
CA GLY A 904 8.98 -5.49 -20.83
C GLY A 904 10.48 -5.69 -20.97
N ASN A 905 10.92 -6.92 -20.74
CA ASN A 905 12.33 -7.28 -20.74
C ASN A 905 12.61 -8.38 -21.76
N LYS A 906 13.84 -8.40 -22.27
CA LYS A 906 14.34 -9.56 -23.01
C LYS A 906 14.30 -10.80 -22.12
N LEU A 907 13.82 -11.93 -22.65
CA LEU A 907 13.71 -13.17 -21.89
C LEU A 907 15.09 -13.68 -21.44
N THR A 908 15.13 -14.23 -20.22
CA THR A 908 16.28 -14.98 -19.69
C THR A 908 15.88 -16.42 -19.40
N ILE A 909 16.82 -17.35 -19.59
CA ILE A 909 16.60 -18.77 -19.32
C ILE A 909 17.02 -19.05 -17.88
N ILE A 910 16.05 -19.43 -17.05
CA ILE A 910 16.22 -19.79 -15.64
C ILE A 910 16.70 -21.25 -15.50
N SER A 911 16.24 -22.14 -16.38
CA SER A 911 16.61 -23.55 -16.36
C SER A 911 16.95 -24.04 -17.76
N GLN A 912 18.16 -24.59 -17.90
CA GLN A 912 18.70 -25.14 -19.13
C GLN A 912 18.25 -26.60 -19.34
N PRO A 913 18.15 -27.07 -20.59
CA PRO A 913 17.77 -28.45 -20.87
C PRO A 913 18.84 -29.45 -20.43
N THR A 914 18.42 -30.59 -19.89
CA THR A 914 19.32 -31.67 -19.41
C THR A 914 19.19 -32.92 -20.26
N GLY A 915 20.25 -33.29 -20.96
CA GLY A 915 20.39 -34.53 -21.74
C GLY A 915 21.07 -35.65 -20.95
N GLY A 916 21.51 -36.71 -21.63
CA GLY A 916 22.07 -37.89 -20.99
C GLY A 916 22.24 -39.08 -21.94
N SER A 917 22.56 -40.26 -21.39
CA SER A 917 22.64 -41.51 -22.14
C SER A 917 21.50 -42.45 -21.77
N PHE A 918 20.68 -42.81 -22.75
CA PHE A 918 19.46 -43.58 -22.59
C PHE A 918 19.56 -44.89 -23.38
N CYS A 919 18.92 -45.96 -22.91
CA CYS A 919 18.80 -47.20 -23.68
C CYS A 919 17.73 -47.01 -24.76
N GLU A 920 17.94 -47.59 -25.94
CA GLU A 920 16.95 -47.59 -27.01
C GLU A 920 15.60 -48.16 -26.50
N GLY A 921 14.52 -47.41 -26.69
CA GLY A 921 13.19 -47.72 -26.15
C GLY A 921 12.75 -46.89 -24.93
N GLU A 922 13.64 -46.14 -24.28
CA GLU A 922 13.32 -45.27 -23.13
C GLU A 922 12.67 -43.93 -23.54
N GLN A 923 12.03 -43.23 -22.59
CA GLN A 923 11.51 -41.87 -22.79
C GLN A 923 12.52 -40.81 -22.34
N VAL A 924 12.68 -39.73 -23.11
CA VAL A 924 13.52 -38.55 -22.78
C VAL A 924 12.65 -37.29 -22.71
N ASN A 925 12.77 -36.49 -21.64
CA ASN A 925 12.09 -35.19 -21.51
C ASN A 925 13.12 -34.06 -21.38
N LEU A 926 13.18 -33.17 -22.37
CA LEU A 926 14.01 -31.97 -22.36
C LEU A 926 13.15 -30.76 -21.99
N LYS A 927 13.62 -29.90 -21.07
CA LYS A 927 12.84 -28.79 -20.53
C LYS A 927 13.63 -27.49 -20.48
N VAL A 928 12.98 -26.37 -20.82
CA VAL A 928 13.48 -25.00 -20.61
C VAL A 928 12.50 -24.21 -19.76
N VAL A 929 13.01 -23.40 -18.83
CA VAL A 929 12.20 -22.45 -18.04
C VAL A 929 12.69 -21.03 -18.32
N ALA A 930 11.78 -20.15 -18.76
CA ALA A 930 12.03 -18.73 -18.97
C ALA A 930 11.57 -17.89 -17.77
N ASN A 931 12.07 -16.65 -17.66
CA ASN A 931 11.68 -15.69 -16.62
C ASN A 931 10.31 -15.03 -16.84
N ASP A 932 9.71 -15.21 -18.01
CA ASP A 932 8.39 -14.69 -18.36
C ASP A 932 7.76 -15.56 -19.48
N THR A 933 6.55 -15.20 -19.93
CA THR A 933 5.83 -15.85 -21.02
C THR A 933 6.63 -15.77 -22.32
N ALA A 934 6.84 -16.92 -22.95
CA ALA A 934 7.70 -17.07 -24.12
C ALA A 934 7.06 -17.95 -25.19
N ASN A 935 7.37 -17.67 -26.45
CA ASN A 935 7.22 -18.61 -27.54
C ASN A 935 8.47 -19.50 -27.61
N TYR A 936 8.30 -20.81 -27.75
CA TYR A 936 9.38 -21.79 -27.78
C TYR A 936 9.56 -22.37 -29.19
N GLN A 937 10.79 -22.73 -29.54
CA GLN A 937 11.11 -23.51 -30.73
C GLN A 937 12.34 -24.39 -30.44
N TRP A 938 12.14 -25.70 -30.35
CA TRP A 938 13.24 -26.65 -30.17
C TRP A 938 13.97 -26.94 -31.48
N GLN A 939 15.28 -27.14 -31.37
CA GLN A 939 16.17 -27.50 -32.46
C GLN A 939 16.96 -28.77 -32.15
N LYS A 940 17.15 -29.62 -33.16
CA LYS A 940 18.10 -30.74 -33.16
C LYS A 940 19.23 -30.43 -34.12
N ASP A 941 20.47 -30.48 -33.64
CA ASP A 941 21.69 -30.22 -34.41
C ASP A 941 21.64 -28.90 -35.21
N GLY A 942 20.98 -27.89 -34.64
CA GLY A 942 20.82 -26.55 -35.21
C GLY A 942 19.62 -26.35 -36.15
N TYR A 943 18.81 -27.39 -36.39
CA TYR A 943 17.61 -27.31 -37.23
C TYR A 943 16.32 -27.37 -36.41
N ASP A 944 15.32 -26.56 -36.77
CA ASP A 944 14.02 -26.52 -36.11
C ASP A 944 13.31 -27.88 -36.19
N ILE A 945 12.81 -28.33 -35.04
CA ILE A 945 11.94 -29.50 -34.95
C ILE A 945 10.50 -29.04 -35.17
N PRO A 946 9.82 -29.46 -36.25
CA PRO A 946 8.46 -28.99 -36.54
C PRO A 946 7.48 -29.30 -35.40
N GLY A 947 6.73 -28.29 -34.96
CA GLY A 947 5.70 -28.43 -33.92
C GLY A 947 6.22 -28.46 -32.48
N ALA A 948 7.54 -28.45 -32.26
CA ALA A 948 8.12 -28.45 -30.92
C ALA A 948 8.17 -27.02 -30.33
N ASN A 949 6.99 -26.51 -29.96
CA ASN A 949 6.78 -25.12 -29.53
C ASN A 949 6.34 -24.97 -28.06
N GLN A 950 6.59 -26.00 -27.25
CA GLN A 950 6.26 -26.04 -25.83
C GLN A 950 7.54 -25.93 -24.96
N PRO A 951 7.42 -25.54 -23.69
CA PRO A 951 8.56 -25.50 -22.75
C PRO A 951 9.20 -26.87 -22.50
N GLU A 952 8.49 -27.96 -22.79
CA GLU A 952 8.95 -29.35 -22.70
C GLU A 952 8.92 -30.03 -24.08
N TYR A 953 9.97 -30.79 -24.41
CA TYR A 953 10.06 -31.62 -25.61
C TYR A 953 10.33 -33.09 -25.22
N ILE A 954 9.37 -33.95 -25.53
CA ILE A 954 9.36 -35.37 -25.13
C ILE A 954 9.70 -36.24 -26.35
N ILE A 955 10.65 -37.15 -26.18
CA ILE A 955 11.03 -38.19 -27.13
C ILE A 955 10.62 -39.54 -26.54
N ASP A 956 9.61 -40.20 -27.13
CA ASP A 956 9.07 -41.46 -26.61
C ASP A 956 8.54 -42.36 -27.74
N PRO A 957 9.15 -43.54 -27.99
CA PRO A 957 10.43 -44.00 -27.45
C PRO A 957 11.63 -43.34 -28.14
N VAL A 958 12.77 -43.27 -27.44
CA VAL A 958 14.05 -42.86 -28.03
C VAL A 958 14.65 -43.98 -28.87
N THR A 959 15.06 -43.64 -30.07
CA THR A 959 15.68 -44.52 -31.07
C THR A 959 17.02 -43.95 -31.51
N PHE A 960 17.88 -44.77 -32.11
CA PHE A 960 19.25 -44.35 -32.44
C PHE A 960 19.34 -43.10 -33.36
N ASN A 961 18.34 -42.87 -34.22
CA ASN A 961 18.32 -41.68 -35.11
C ASN A 961 17.98 -40.36 -34.39
N GLN A 962 17.54 -40.42 -33.13
CA GLN A 962 17.25 -39.27 -32.26
C GLN A 962 18.46 -38.88 -31.41
N GLU A 963 19.59 -39.59 -31.52
CA GLU A 963 20.86 -39.10 -30.97
C GLU A 963 21.26 -37.75 -31.61
N GLY A 964 21.70 -36.79 -30.79
CA GLY A 964 22.10 -35.46 -31.26
C GLY A 964 22.11 -34.39 -30.17
N ASN A 965 22.43 -33.15 -30.58
CA ASN A 965 22.43 -31.99 -29.70
C ASN A 965 21.11 -31.23 -29.80
N TYR A 966 20.47 -30.98 -28.66
CA TYR A 966 19.19 -30.30 -28.56
C TYR A 966 19.34 -28.95 -27.87
N ARG A 967 18.68 -27.92 -28.39
CA ARG A 967 18.56 -26.59 -27.77
C ARG A 967 17.19 -26.00 -28.03
N CYS A 968 16.77 -25.02 -27.25
CA CYS A 968 15.52 -24.29 -27.44
C CYS A 968 15.79 -22.81 -27.69
N ILE A 969 15.10 -22.22 -28.67
CA ILE A 969 15.01 -20.78 -28.83
C ILE A 969 13.73 -20.34 -28.14
N ILE A 970 13.84 -19.41 -27.19
CA ILE A 970 12.70 -18.75 -26.55
C ILE A 970 12.60 -17.31 -27.06
N SER A 971 11.39 -16.76 -27.22
CA SER A 971 11.22 -15.39 -27.72
C SER A 971 9.96 -14.71 -27.18
N ASN A 972 10.05 -13.39 -26.99
CA ASN A 972 8.90 -12.50 -26.75
C ASN A 972 9.03 -11.26 -27.68
N SER A 973 8.19 -10.24 -27.48
CA SER A 973 8.22 -8.98 -28.25
C SER A 973 9.54 -8.21 -28.14
N TYR A 974 10.39 -8.51 -27.15
CA TYR A 974 11.70 -7.89 -26.92
C TYR A 974 12.88 -8.74 -27.45
N GLY A 975 12.58 -9.80 -28.21
CA GLY A 975 13.55 -10.57 -28.98
C GLY A 975 13.81 -11.99 -28.45
N PRO A 976 14.63 -12.77 -29.19
CA PRO A 976 14.91 -14.15 -28.86
C PRO A 976 16.11 -14.32 -27.90
N THR A 977 16.08 -15.40 -27.13
CA THR A 977 17.16 -15.93 -26.29
C THR A 977 17.31 -17.43 -26.57
N VAL A 978 18.54 -17.92 -26.69
CA VAL A 978 18.82 -19.31 -27.06
C VAL A 978 19.36 -20.07 -25.84
N SER A 979 18.88 -21.29 -25.61
CA SER A 979 19.40 -22.17 -24.55
C SER A 979 20.78 -22.71 -24.88
N GLU A 980 21.49 -23.16 -23.85
CA GLU A 980 22.66 -24.02 -24.04
C GLU A 980 22.21 -25.33 -24.71
N ALA A 981 23.10 -25.91 -25.52
CA ALA A 981 22.85 -27.19 -26.16
C ALA A 981 23.12 -28.34 -25.18
N THR A 982 22.27 -29.37 -25.22
CA THR A 982 22.39 -30.58 -24.41
C THR A 982 22.36 -31.82 -25.29
N THR A 983 23.16 -32.84 -24.98
CA THR A 983 23.32 -34.02 -25.84
C THR A 983 22.49 -35.19 -25.35
N VAL A 984 21.78 -35.85 -26.25
CA VAL A 984 21.08 -37.11 -26.00
C VAL A 984 21.84 -38.23 -26.72
N PHE A 985 22.36 -39.21 -25.98
CA PHE A 985 23.05 -40.41 -26.49
C PHE A 985 22.17 -41.64 -26.36
N VAL A 986 22.19 -42.55 -27.35
CA VAL A 986 21.33 -43.74 -27.37
C VAL A 986 22.16 -45.03 -27.40
N LYS A 987 21.96 -45.91 -26.41
CA LYS A 987 22.65 -47.22 -26.30
C LYS A 987 21.83 -48.33 -26.98
N ILE A 988 22.46 -49.06 -27.89
CA ILE A 988 21.83 -50.15 -28.65
C ILE A 988 21.77 -51.43 -27.81
N LEU A 989 20.61 -52.10 -27.82
CA LEU A 989 20.39 -53.36 -27.12
C LEU A 989 21.27 -54.52 -27.68
N PRO A 990 21.68 -55.51 -26.84
CA PRO A 990 22.46 -56.66 -27.25
C PRO A 990 21.63 -57.71 -27.99
N LYS A 991 22.20 -58.34 -29.03
CA LYS A 991 21.58 -59.40 -29.85
C LYS A 991 22.62 -60.46 -30.23
N VAL A 992 22.28 -61.76 -30.14
CA VAL A 992 23.22 -62.89 -30.36
C VAL A 992 22.83 -63.75 -31.58
N HIS A 993 23.85 -64.27 -32.28
CA HIS A 993 23.77 -65.12 -33.48
C HIS A 993 24.82 -66.25 -33.39
N ILE A 994 24.45 -67.54 -33.53
CA ILE A 994 25.40 -68.70 -33.51
C ILE A 994 25.53 -69.39 -34.89
N LEU A 995 26.69 -70.01 -35.15
CA LEU A 995 27.05 -70.79 -36.36
C LEU A 995 27.01 -72.32 -36.12
N GLU A 996 26.39 -73.06 -37.05
CA GLU A 996 26.23 -74.53 -37.08
C GLU A 996 27.57 -75.30 -37.22
N ARG A 997 27.73 -76.44 -36.51
CA ARG A 997 28.73 -77.47 -36.86
C ARG A 997 28.47 -78.85 -36.23
N GLU A 998 29.19 -79.84 -36.76
CA GLU A 998 29.01 -81.29 -36.61
C GLU A 998 28.86 -81.79 -35.17
N SER A 999 27.79 -82.55 -34.93
CA SER A 999 27.49 -83.15 -33.63
C SER A 999 28.38 -84.34 -33.28
N TRP A 1000 29.20 -84.81 -34.22
CA TRP A 1000 30.08 -85.96 -34.06
C TRP A 1000 31.52 -85.56 -34.29
N VAL A 1001 32.40 -85.89 -33.34
CA VAL A 1001 33.81 -85.49 -33.36
C VAL A 1001 34.72 -86.70 -33.11
N GLU A 1002 35.94 -86.66 -33.66
CA GLU A 1002 36.95 -87.70 -33.44
C GLU A 1002 37.61 -87.51 -32.06
N THR A 1003 37.73 -88.59 -31.29
CA THR A 1003 38.45 -88.57 -30.01
C THR A 1003 39.91 -88.13 -30.20
N GLY A 1004 40.32 -87.11 -29.45
CA GLY A 1004 41.69 -86.57 -29.46
C GLY A 1004 41.96 -85.47 -30.50
N LYS A 1005 40.94 -84.94 -31.20
CA LYS A 1005 41.05 -83.81 -32.14
C LYS A 1005 40.40 -82.54 -31.59
N GLU A 1006 40.97 -81.37 -31.84
CA GLU A 1006 40.44 -80.09 -31.37
C GLU A 1006 39.07 -79.74 -31.99
N VAL A 1007 38.17 -79.21 -31.15
CA VAL A 1007 36.83 -78.74 -31.48
C VAL A 1007 36.73 -77.26 -31.11
N ILE A 1008 36.12 -76.47 -32.00
CA ILE A 1008 35.93 -75.03 -31.83
C ILE A 1008 34.45 -74.69 -32.05
N ILE A 1009 33.82 -74.07 -31.05
CA ILE A 1009 32.45 -73.50 -31.15
C ILE A 1009 32.51 -71.97 -31.09
N LYS A 1010 31.66 -71.28 -31.87
CA LYS A 1010 31.72 -69.82 -32.07
C LYS A 1010 30.34 -69.16 -32.02
N THR A 1011 30.28 -67.92 -31.52
CA THR A 1011 29.11 -67.04 -31.52
C THR A 1011 29.46 -65.62 -31.98
N TYR A 1012 28.47 -64.86 -32.46
CA TYR A 1012 28.57 -63.45 -32.81
C TYR A 1012 27.46 -62.64 -32.12
N ALA A 1013 27.71 -61.38 -31.76
CA ALA A 1013 26.69 -60.50 -31.19
C ALA A 1013 26.84 -59.02 -31.60
N GLU A 1014 25.69 -58.35 -31.70
CA GLU A 1014 25.52 -56.91 -31.97
C GLU A 1014 25.05 -56.19 -30.69
N GLY A 1015 25.35 -54.89 -30.57
CA GLY A 1015 24.91 -54.01 -29.47
C GLY A 1015 26.06 -53.21 -28.84
N SER A 1016 25.75 -52.20 -28.03
CA SER A 1016 26.78 -51.34 -27.42
C SER A 1016 27.49 -52.07 -26.27
N ASN A 1017 28.84 -52.19 -26.29
CA ASN A 1017 29.67 -52.77 -25.21
C ASN A 1017 29.27 -54.20 -24.77
N ILE A 1018 29.34 -55.16 -25.69
CA ILE A 1018 28.95 -56.56 -25.46
C ILE A 1018 29.96 -57.35 -24.63
N VAL A 1019 29.46 -58.21 -23.73
CA VAL A 1019 30.20 -59.22 -22.95
C VAL A 1019 29.65 -60.63 -23.24
N TYR A 1020 30.53 -61.63 -23.38
CA TYR A 1020 30.20 -63.05 -23.66
C TYR A 1020 30.47 -63.96 -22.45
N GLN A 1021 29.78 -65.10 -22.35
CA GLN A 1021 30.03 -66.13 -21.33
C GLN A 1021 29.49 -67.50 -21.76
N TRP A 1022 30.37 -68.51 -21.92
CA TRP A 1022 29.97 -69.87 -22.34
C TRP A 1022 29.43 -70.75 -21.21
N LYS A 1023 28.60 -71.73 -21.57
CA LYS A 1023 28.03 -72.79 -20.73
C LYS A 1023 28.19 -74.18 -21.37
N LYS A 1024 28.29 -75.22 -20.55
CA LYS A 1024 28.14 -76.64 -20.91
C LYS A 1024 27.03 -77.26 -20.05
N ASP A 1025 26.07 -77.92 -20.68
CA ASP A 1025 24.91 -78.56 -20.04
C ASP A 1025 24.20 -77.62 -19.04
N GLY A 1026 24.10 -76.34 -19.42
CA GLY A 1026 23.49 -75.26 -18.61
C GLY A 1026 24.39 -74.65 -17.52
N GLN A 1027 25.59 -75.19 -17.27
CA GLN A 1027 26.52 -74.67 -16.27
C GLN A 1027 27.59 -73.77 -16.90
N LEU A 1028 27.94 -72.67 -16.22
CA LEU A 1028 28.93 -71.71 -16.70
C LEU A 1028 30.33 -72.34 -16.78
N LEU A 1029 31.01 -72.11 -17.90
CA LEU A 1029 32.41 -72.44 -18.08
C LEU A 1029 33.26 -71.28 -17.56
N SER A 1030 34.00 -71.51 -16.48
CA SER A 1030 34.81 -70.47 -15.85
C SER A 1030 35.94 -70.01 -16.76
N GLY A 1031 36.08 -68.70 -16.95
CA GLY A 1031 37.14 -68.10 -17.78
C GLY A 1031 36.77 -67.87 -19.25
N GLU A 1032 35.61 -68.36 -19.70
CA GLU A 1032 35.26 -68.40 -21.12
C GLU A 1032 34.40 -67.21 -21.56
N TYR A 1033 35.05 -66.04 -21.71
CA TYR A 1033 34.43 -64.75 -22.05
C TYR A 1033 34.65 -64.30 -23.50
N LEU A 1034 35.23 -65.16 -24.33
CA LEU A 1034 35.50 -64.87 -25.73
C LEU A 1034 34.36 -65.38 -26.62
N PRO A 1035 34.16 -64.80 -27.81
CA PRO A 1035 33.14 -65.26 -28.77
C PRO A 1035 33.44 -66.66 -29.36
N GLU A 1036 34.57 -67.28 -29.03
CA GLU A 1036 34.94 -68.63 -29.45
C GLU A 1036 35.38 -69.46 -28.25
N TYR A 1037 34.98 -70.72 -28.19
CA TYR A 1037 35.41 -71.69 -27.18
C TYR A 1037 36.08 -72.90 -27.85
N HIS A 1038 37.28 -73.25 -27.38
CA HIS A 1038 38.19 -74.25 -27.99
C HIS A 1038 38.45 -75.37 -26.97
N PHE A 1039 38.32 -76.64 -27.36
CA PHE A 1039 38.57 -77.79 -26.48
C PHE A 1039 38.94 -79.07 -27.25
N VAL A 1040 39.58 -80.05 -26.59
CA VAL A 1040 39.92 -81.36 -27.19
C VAL A 1040 39.19 -82.49 -26.43
N PRO A 1041 38.29 -83.26 -27.06
CA PRO A 1041 37.53 -84.31 -26.40
C PRO A 1041 38.36 -85.60 -26.34
N THR A 1042 38.78 -85.99 -25.14
CA THR A 1042 39.58 -87.21 -24.91
C THR A 1042 38.74 -88.40 -24.42
N ASP A 1043 37.54 -88.13 -23.89
CA ASP A 1043 36.59 -89.13 -23.38
C ASP A 1043 35.14 -88.60 -23.38
N SER A 1044 34.20 -89.43 -22.93
CA SER A 1044 32.76 -89.11 -22.90
C SER A 1044 32.36 -87.94 -21.97
N SER A 1045 33.26 -87.41 -21.14
CA SER A 1045 32.99 -86.25 -20.27
C SER A 1045 32.80 -84.94 -21.04
N TYR A 1046 33.42 -84.86 -22.23
CA TYR A 1046 33.34 -83.70 -23.13
C TYR A 1046 32.06 -83.69 -23.97
N GLU A 1047 31.34 -84.81 -24.03
CA GLU A 1047 30.04 -84.86 -24.70
C GLU A 1047 29.00 -84.04 -23.91
N GLY A 1048 28.13 -83.31 -24.61
CA GLY A 1048 27.12 -82.43 -24.00
C GLY A 1048 26.65 -81.28 -24.91
N TYR A 1049 25.87 -80.35 -24.35
CA TYR A 1049 25.30 -79.19 -25.03
C TYR A 1049 25.98 -77.88 -24.60
N TYR A 1050 26.42 -77.05 -25.55
CA TYR A 1050 27.13 -75.80 -25.27
C TYR A 1050 26.36 -74.56 -25.75
N SER A 1051 26.23 -73.51 -24.92
CA SER A 1051 25.57 -72.22 -25.26
C SER A 1051 26.37 -71.01 -24.76
N CYS A 1052 26.09 -69.80 -25.26
CA CYS A 1052 26.73 -68.56 -24.84
C CYS A 1052 25.72 -67.46 -24.45
N VAL A 1053 25.95 -66.78 -23.33
CA VAL A 1053 25.20 -65.59 -22.90
C VAL A 1053 25.92 -64.33 -23.36
N VAL A 1054 25.17 -63.37 -23.89
CA VAL A 1054 25.63 -62.09 -24.43
C VAL A 1054 24.89 -60.96 -23.69
N SER A 1055 25.60 -59.94 -23.21
CA SER A 1055 24.96 -58.86 -22.44
C SER A 1055 25.64 -57.50 -22.60
N ASN A 1056 24.90 -56.42 -22.33
CA ASN A 1056 25.43 -55.08 -22.07
C ASN A 1056 24.67 -54.40 -20.92
N SER A 1057 24.91 -53.10 -20.69
CA SER A 1057 24.25 -52.36 -19.61
C SER A 1057 22.72 -52.23 -19.75
N CYS A 1058 22.17 -52.48 -20.93
CA CYS A 1058 20.74 -52.35 -21.21
C CYS A 1058 19.98 -53.69 -21.17
N ASN A 1059 20.58 -54.83 -21.55
CA ASN A 1059 19.92 -56.14 -21.55
C ASN A 1059 20.90 -57.35 -21.59
N SER A 1060 20.38 -58.58 -21.53
CA SER A 1060 21.12 -59.84 -21.73
C SER A 1060 20.31 -60.86 -22.54
N VAL A 1061 20.97 -61.61 -23.45
CA VAL A 1061 20.38 -62.59 -24.37
C VAL A 1061 21.26 -63.85 -24.43
N GLU A 1062 20.67 -65.05 -24.47
CA GLU A 1062 21.37 -66.34 -24.56
C GLU A 1062 21.18 -67.00 -25.94
N SER A 1063 22.19 -67.73 -26.41
CA SER A 1063 22.17 -68.46 -27.68
C SER A 1063 21.49 -69.84 -27.60
N ASP A 1064 21.13 -70.41 -28.76
CA ASP A 1064 20.75 -71.82 -28.87
C ASP A 1064 21.92 -72.78 -28.53
N PRO A 1065 21.66 -73.99 -27.99
CA PRO A 1065 22.69 -74.95 -27.61
C PRO A 1065 23.23 -75.82 -28.76
N VAL A 1066 24.55 -76.08 -28.78
CA VAL A 1066 25.27 -76.93 -29.76
C VAL A 1066 25.64 -78.30 -29.13
N PRO A 1067 25.17 -79.44 -29.68
CA PRO A 1067 25.50 -80.79 -29.18
C PRO A 1067 26.83 -81.33 -29.72
N ILE A 1068 27.61 -82.04 -28.89
CA ILE A 1068 28.91 -82.66 -29.23
C ILE A 1068 28.98 -84.12 -28.71
N PHE A 1069 29.30 -85.09 -29.58
CA PHE A 1069 29.41 -86.54 -29.32
C PHE A 1069 30.62 -87.21 -30.00
N LEU A 1070 31.13 -88.35 -29.49
CA LEU A 1070 32.27 -89.09 -30.04
C LEU A 1070 31.87 -90.17 -31.07
N ALA A 1071 32.54 -90.23 -32.23
CA ALA A 1071 32.28 -91.22 -33.29
C ALA A 1071 32.58 -92.70 -32.90
N PRO A 1072 31.82 -93.69 -33.39
CA PRO A 1072 31.99 -95.11 -33.03
C PRO A 1072 33.23 -95.74 -33.66
N GLN A 1073 33.83 -96.74 -32.97
CA GLN A 1073 35.05 -97.41 -33.43
C GLN A 1073 34.92 -98.94 -33.32
N ILE A 1074 35.50 -99.69 -34.28
CA ILE A 1074 35.59 -101.16 -34.18
C ILE A 1074 36.56 -101.51 -33.04
N CYS A 1075 36.23 -102.56 -32.28
CA CYS A 1075 37.13 -103.14 -31.29
C CYS A 1075 38.03 -104.19 -31.94
N MET A 1076 37.45 -105.21 -32.61
CA MET A 1076 38.23 -106.30 -33.21
C MET A 1076 37.51 -106.94 -34.41
N VAL A 1077 38.28 -107.46 -35.37
CA VAL A 1077 37.80 -108.35 -36.44
C VAL A 1077 38.53 -109.70 -36.35
N THR A 1078 37.79 -110.79 -36.17
CA THR A 1078 38.33 -112.15 -36.00
C THR A 1078 37.59 -113.14 -36.90
N VAL A 1079 37.90 -114.44 -36.81
CA VAL A 1079 37.18 -115.50 -37.53
C VAL A 1079 36.25 -116.22 -36.55
N ASP A 1080 34.97 -116.38 -36.93
CA ASP A 1080 33.98 -117.14 -36.18
C ASP A 1080 34.32 -118.65 -36.25
N PRO A 1081 34.63 -119.31 -35.13
CA PRO A 1081 35.00 -120.72 -35.12
C PRO A 1081 33.85 -121.66 -35.52
N LEU A 1082 32.59 -121.21 -35.51
CA LEU A 1082 31.44 -122.03 -35.88
C LEU A 1082 31.16 -122.01 -37.38
N THR A 1083 31.29 -120.84 -38.00
CA THR A 1083 30.93 -120.65 -39.42
C THR A 1083 32.14 -120.53 -40.34
N GLY A 1084 33.32 -120.22 -39.79
CA GLY A 1084 34.55 -119.97 -40.54
C GLY A 1084 34.63 -118.60 -41.20
N HIS A 1085 33.66 -117.70 -40.95
CA HIS A 1085 33.55 -116.37 -41.56
C HIS A 1085 34.08 -115.26 -40.65
N ASN A 1086 34.26 -114.04 -41.18
CA ASN A 1086 34.73 -112.90 -40.38
C ASN A 1086 33.69 -112.42 -39.37
N LEU A 1087 34.13 -112.15 -38.14
CA LEU A 1087 33.35 -111.65 -37.02
C LEU A 1087 33.89 -110.27 -36.59
N ILE A 1088 33.06 -109.24 -36.71
CA ILE A 1088 33.37 -107.84 -36.37
C ILE A 1088 32.74 -107.52 -35.00
N ILE A 1089 33.50 -106.89 -34.10
CA ILE A 1089 33.11 -106.61 -32.71
C ILE A 1089 33.41 -105.15 -32.38
N TRP A 1090 32.54 -104.44 -31.65
CA TRP A 1090 32.74 -103.06 -31.20
C TRP A 1090 32.18 -102.78 -29.79
N GLU A 1091 32.54 -101.63 -29.22
CA GLU A 1091 32.00 -101.14 -27.94
C GLU A 1091 31.02 -99.97 -28.14
N LYS A 1092 30.15 -99.74 -27.15
CA LYS A 1092 29.10 -98.70 -27.18
C LYS A 1092 29.37 -97.63 -26.12
N ASN A 1093 30.46 -96.89 -26.28
CA ASN A 1093 30.99 -96.00 -25.24
C ASN A 1093 30.56 -94.53 -25.35
N SER A 1094 29.89 -94.11 -26.43
CA SER A 1094 29.37 -92.74 -26.57
C SER A 1094 28.03 -92.57 -25.85
N LYS A 1095 27.77 -91.38 -25.29
CA LYS A 1095 26.46 -90.96 -24.76
C LYS A 1095 25.46 -90.56 -25.84
N ALA A 1096 25.88 -90.60 -27.11
CA ALA A 1096 25.01 -90.27 -28.21
C ALA A 1096 23.79 -91.21 -28.28
N PRO A 1097 22.62 -90.69 -28.70
CA PRO A 1097 21.42 -91.50 -28.85
C PRO A 1097 21.50 -92.34 -30.14
N VAL A 1098 22.22 -93.46 -30.11
CA VAL A 1098 22.43 -94.34 -31.27
C VAL A 1098 21.26 -95.32 -31.48
N ASP A 1099 20.73 -95.41 -32.71
CA ASP A 1099 19.69 -96.38 -33.11
C ASP A 1099 20.28 -97.65 -33.73
N THR A 1100 21.19 -97.51 -34.70
CA THR A 1100 21.81 -98.64 -35.39
C THR A 1100 23.31 -98.43 -35.66
N PHE A 1101 24.03 -99.52 -35.90
CA PHE A 1101 25.40 -99.51 -36.39
C PHE A 1101 25.45 -100.14 -37.77
N ASN A 1102 26.14 -99.47 -38.70
CA ASN A 1102 26.39 -100.02 -40.02
C ASN A 1102 27.82 -100.54 -40.06
N VAL A 1103 27.97 -101.82 -40.42
CA VAL A 1103 29.26 -102.47 -40.60
C VAL A 1103 29.56 -102.51 -42.08
N TYR A 1104 30.65 -101.86 -42.47
CA TYR A 1104 31.11 -101.80 -43.84
C TYR A 1104 32.37 -102.64 -44.03
N ARG A 1105 32.56 -103.17 -45.24
CA ARG A 1105 33.77 -103.88 -45.67
C ARG A 1105 34.36 -103.19 -46.89
N GLU A 1106 35.68 -103.09 -46.95
CA GLU A 1106 36.37 -102.57 -48.11
C GLU A 1106 36.06 -103.40 -49.36
N SER A 1107 35.68 -102.69 -50.41
CA SER A 1107 35.38 -103.24 -51.73
C SER A 1107 36.66 -103.68 -52.45
N LYS A 1108 36.56 -104.06 -53.73
CA LYS A 1108 37.75 -104.31 -54.57
C LYS A 1108 38.58 -103.03 -54.83
N ALA A 1109 38.01 -101.85 -54.62
CA ALA A 1109 38.73 -100.58 -54.70
C ALA A 1109 39.15 -100.13 -53.30
N ALA A 1110 40.45 -100.02 -53.07
CA ALA A 1110 41.01 -99.60 -51.78
C ALA A 1110 40.44 -98.24 -51.34
N GLY A 1111 40.04 -98.14 -50.07
CA GLY A 1111 39.43 -96.96 -49.46
C GLY A 1111 37.91 -96.81 -49.68
N ILE A 1112 37.27 -97.64 -50.50
CA ILE A 1112 35.81 -97.63 -50.72
C ILE A 1112 35.18 -98.77 -49.93
N TYR A 1113 34.17 -98.46 -49.12
CA TYR A 1113 33.56 -99.37 -48.16
C TYR A 1113 32.11 -99.69 -48.55
N ASP A 1114 31.84 -100.97 -48.82
CA ASP A 1114 30.50 -101.49 -49.11
C ASP A 1114 29.79 -101.88 -47.80
N LEU A 1115 28.49 -101.58 -47.67
CA LEU A 1115 27.70 -101.94 -46.49
C LEU A 1115 27.48 -103.46 -46.45
N MET A 1116 27.97 -104.11 -45.39
CA MET A 1116 27.77 -105.55 -45.20
C MET A 1116 26.50 -105.85 -44.43
N GLY A 1117 26.16 -104.99 -43.48
CA GLY A 1117 24.92 -105.12 -42.74
C GLY A 1117 24.76 -104.08 -41.64
N THR A 1118 23.53 -104.00 -41.15
CA THR A 1118 23.12 -103.08 -40.10
C THR A 1118 22.77 -103.87 -38.84
N VAL A 1119 23.29 -103.44 -37.70
CA VAL A 1119 23.04 -104.04 -36.39
C VAL A 1119 22.38 -103.00 -35.49
N TYR A 1120 21.15 -103.25 -35.05
CA TYR A 1120 20.46 -102.37 -34.10
C TYR A 1120 21.27 -102.20 -32.81
N HIS A 1121 21.29 -101.00 -32.24
CA HIS A 1121 22.03 -100.67 -31.01
C HIS A 1121 21.63 -101.57 -29.83
N LYS A 1122 20.40 -102.08 -29.80
CA LYS A 1122 19.94 -103.04 -28.77
C LYS A 1122 20.52 -104.45 -28.91
N ASN A 1123 21.02 -104.84 -30.09
CA ASN A 1123 21.58 -106.17 -30.33
C ASN A 1123 23.03 -106.25 -29.82
N LEU A 1124 23.58 -107.47 -29.68
CA LEU A 1124 24.99 -107.65 -29.35
C LEU A 1124 25.87 -106.92 -30.38
N SER A 1125 26.94 -106.29 -29.91
CA SER A 1125 27.89 -105.51 -30.72
C SER A 1125 28.81 -106.41 -31.55
N ILE A 1126 28.21 -107.33 -32.31
CA ILE A 1126 28.88 -108.31 -33.15
C ILE A 1126 28.19 -108.42 -34.51
N PHE A 1127 28.95 -108.68 -35.56
CA PHE A 1127 28.43 -108.96 -36.90
C PHE A 1127 29.27 -110.03 -37.61
N VAL A 1128 28.63 -111.07 -38.17
CA VAL A 1128 29.31 -112.13 -38.94
C VAL A 1128 29.11 -111.88 -40.44
N ASP A 1129 30.19 -111.67 -41.16
CA ASP A 1129 30.18 -111.52 -42.61
C ASP A 1129 30.29 -112.88 -43.32
N SER A 1130 29.14 -113.51 -43.51
CA SER A 1130 29.01 -114.80 -44.22
C SER A 1130 29.51 -114.81 -45.67
N THR A 1131 29.83 -113.65 -46.26
CA THR A 1131 30.34 -113.57 -47.63
C THR A 1131 31.86 -113.51 -47.70
N ALA A 1132 32.54 -113.32 -46.58
CA ALA A 1132 34.00 -113.31 -46.50
C ALA A 1132 34.54 -114.72 -46.25
N ASP A 1133 35.59 -115.10 -46.97
CA ASP A 1133 36.36 -116.31 -46.69
C ASP A 1133 37.76 -115.90 -46.18
N PRO A 1134 37.96 -115.89 -44.85
CA PRO A 1134 39.26 -115.53 -44.25
C PRO A 1134 40.37 -116.54 -44.53
N THR A 1135 40.08 -117.70 -45.12
CA THR A 1135 41.13 -118.66 -45.55
C THR A 1135 41.71 -118.29 -46.91
N VAL A 1136 40.99 -117.47 -47.70
CA VAL A 1136 41.43 -117.02 -49.04
C VAL A 1136 42.14 -115.68 -48.97
N GLN A 1137 41.61 -114.71 -48.22
CA GLN A 1137 42.24 -113.39 -48.04
C GLN A 1137 41.71 -112.67 -46.79
N ALA A 1138 42.44 -111.66 -46.36
CA ALA A 1138 42.03 -110.74 -45.30
C ALA A 1138 41.14 -109.60 -45.82
N TYR A 1139 40.15 -109.17 -45.03
CA TYR A 1139 39.21 -108.08 -45.36
C TYR A 1139 39.26 -106.97 -44.32
N ILE A 1140 39.14 -105.72 -44.78
CA ILE A 1140 39.12 -104.50 -43.95
C ILE A 1140 37.68 -104.05 -43.72
N TYR A 1141 37.35 -103.62 -42.50
CA TYR A 1141 36.03 -103.18 -42.08
C TYR A 1141 36.07 -101.82 -41.40
N LYS A 1142 34.97 -101.08 -41.47
CA LYS A 1142 34.70 -99.87 -40.70
C LYS A 1142 33.30 -99.96 -40.08
N ILE A 1143 33.07 -99.20 -39.02
CA ILE A 1143 31.76 -99.10 -38.38
C ILE A 1143 31.33 -97.65 -38.27
N THR A 1144 30.11 -97.34 -38.66
CA THR A 1144 29.45 -96.07 -38.35
C THR A 1144 28.26 -96.35 -37.45
N CYS A 1145 27.65 -95.30 -36.92
CA CYS A 1145 26.37 -95.41 -36.24
C CYS A 1145 25.37 -94.41 -36.81
N ILE A 1146 24.10 -94.80 -36.82
CA ILE A 1146 22.98 -93.93 -37.12
C ILE A 1146 22.32 -93.57 -35.81
N ASP A 1147 22.19 -92.28 -35.53
CA ASP A 1147 21.49 -91.79 -34.35
C ASP A 1147 19.97 -91.93 -34.46
N THR A 1148 19.25 -91.70 -33.36
CA THR A 1148 17.78 -91.76 -33.32
C THR A 1148 17.07 -90.74 -34.21
N THR A 1149 17.80 -89.76 -34.76
CA THR A 1149 17.28 -88.80 -35.74
C THR A 1149 17.55 -89.22 -37.19
N GLY A 1150 18.24 -90.33 -37.39
CA GLY A 1150 18.53 -90.90 -38.70
C GLY A 1150 19.83 -90.41 -39.34
N TYR A 1151 20.63 -89.60 -38.63
CA TYR A 1151 21.94 -89.17 -39.14
C TYR A 1151 22.99 -90.25 -38.90
N GLU A 1152 23.67 -90.65 -39.97
CA GLU A 1152 24.80 -91.56 -39.91
C GLU A 1152 26.10 -90.79 -39.69
N THR A 1153 26.90 -91.23 -38.71
CA THR A 1153 28.24 -90.67 -38.47
C THR A 1153 29.10 -90.79 -39.71
N ASP A 1154 29.87 -89.75 -40.02
CA ASP A 1154 30.83 -89.78 -41.11
C ASP A 1154 31.80 -90.96 -40.93
N ILE A 1155 31.86 -91.82 -41.94
CA ILE A 1155 32.69 -93.02 -41.95
C ILE A 1155 34.19 -92.70 -41.90
N ASP A 1156 34.59 -91.48 -42.25
CA ASP A 1156 35.98 -91.04 -42.17
C ASP A 1156 36.43 -90.76 -40.74
N LEU A 1157 35.50 -90.45 -39.82
CA LEU A 1157 35.77 -90.37 -38.38
C LEU A 1157 36.01 -91.75 -37.74
N CYS A 1158 35.71 -92.83 -38.47
CA CYS A 1158 35.72 -94.21 -37.97
C CYS A 1158 36.94 -94.99 -38.52
N LYS A 1159 37.73 -95.62 -37.65
CA LYS A 1159 39.01 -96.27 -38.00
C LYS A 1159 38.82 -97.67 -38.61
N PRO A 1160 39.61 -98.03 -39.64
CA PRO A 1160 39.48 -99.33 -40.31
C PRO A 1160 40.20 -100.47 -39.58
N HIS A 1161 39.59 -101.65 -39.54
CA HIS A 1161 40.12 -102.87 -38.90
C HIS A 1161 40.16 -104.05 -39.89
N LYS A 1162 41.23 -104.85 -39.93
CA LYS A 1162 41.45 -105.95 -40.89
C LYS A 1162 41.48 -107.32 -40.23
N THR A 1163 40.82 -108.29 -40.85
CA THR A 1163 40.85 -109.70 -40.39
C THR A 1163 42.22 -110.32 -40.64
N ILE A 1164 42.62 -111.30 -39.82
CA ILE A 1164 43.87 -112.07 -40.02
C ILE A 1164 43.62 -113.20 -41.04
N HIS A 1165 44.44 -113.28 -42.08
CA HIS A 1165 44.46 -114.40 -43.04
C HIS A 1165 45.53 -115.42 -42.62
N LEU A 1166 45.18 -116.72 -42.62
CA LEU A 1166 46.07 -117.82 -42.26
C LEU A 1166 46.29 -118.77 -43.45
N LEU A 1167 47.54 -118.92 -43.89
CA LEU A 1167 47.98 -119.87 -44.90
C LEU A 1167 48.54 -121.14 -44.24
N VAL A 1168 48.04 -122.29 -44.65
CA VAL A 1168 48.49 -123.61 -44.18
C VAL A 1168 49.13 -124.36 -45.35
N SER A 1169 50.42 -124.69 -45.24
CA SER A 1169 51.12 -125.51 -46.24
C SER A 1169 51.84 -126.70 -45.58
N THR A 1170 51.98 -127.80 -46.31
CA THR A 1170 52.67 -129.01 -45.86
C THR A 1170 54.03 -129.09 -46.54
N ASN A 1171 55.12 -129.16 -45.76
CA ASN A 1171 56.46 -129.35 -46.31
C ASN A 1171 56.70 -130.85 -46.57
N PRO A 1172 56.82 -131.31 -47.84
CA PRO A 1172 56.85 -132.73 -48.18
C PRO A 1172 58.15 -133.44 -47.77
N GLU A 1173 59.25 -132.70 -47.60
CA GLU A 1173 60.55 -133.28 -47.24
C GLU A 1173 60.70 -133.48 -45.72
N LEU A 1174 60.02 -132.65 -44.92
CA LEU A 1174 60.14 -132.63 -43.47
C LEU A 1174 58.93 -133.24 -42.74
N ASN A 1175 57.83 -133.50 -43.45
CA ASN A 1175 56.59 -134.02 -42.90
C ASN A 1175 56.01 -133.13 -41.77
N THR A 1176 56.13 -131.80 -41.90
CA THR A 1176 55.66 -130.77 -40.95
C THR A 1176 54.69 -129.78 -41.60
N THR A 1177 53.69 -129.30 -40.85
CA THR A 1177 52.77 -128.22 -41.24
C THR A 1177 53.36 -126.85 -40.95
N GLN A 1178 53.34 -125.94 -41.92
CA GLN A 1178 53.76 -124.54 -41.79
C GLN A 1178 52.52 -123.63 -41.81
N LEU A 1179 52.48 -122.69 -40.86
CA LEU A 1179 51.41 -121.70 -40.68
C LEU A 1179 52.00 -120.30 -40.90
N GLU A 1180 51.43 -119.51 -41.80
CA GLU A 1180 51.80 -118.11 -42.05
C GLU A 1180 50.56 -117.22 -41.91
N TRP A 1181 50.65 -116.09 -41.22
CA TRP A 1181 49.53 -115.16 -41.05
C TRP A 1181 49.92 -113.67 -41.08
N ASP A 1182 48.96 -112.83 -41.48
CA ASP A 1182 49.08 -111.36 -41.49
C ASP A 1182 49.01 -110.75 -40.07
N LYS A 1183 49.73 -109.64 -39.84
CA LYS A 1183 49.55 -108.84 -38.61
C LYS A 1183 48.16 -108.20 -38.58
N TYR A 1184 47.57 -108.10 -37.39
CA TYR A 1184 46.31 -107.38 -37.19
C TYR A 1184 46.46 -105.88 -37.51
N TYR A 1185 45.49 -105.30 -38.21
CA TYR A 1185 45.42 -103.88 -38.56
C TYR A 1185 44.15 -103.29 -37.94
N GLY A 1186 44.28 -102.26 -37.12
CA GLY A 1186 43.16 -101.63 -36.40
C GLY A 1186 43.63 -100.89 -35.14
N PHE A 1187 44.65 -101.43 -34.49
CA PHE A 1187 45.41 -100.76 -33.44
C PHE A 1187 46.84 -101.32 -33.38
N GLU A 1188 47.78 -100.53 -32.87
CA GLU A 1188 49.17 -100.97 -32.68
C GLU A 1188 49.27 -101.83 -31.40
N TYR A 1189 49.94 -102.98 -31.46
CA TYR A 1189 50.25 -103.85 -30.31
C TYR A 1189 51.60 -103.49 -29.69
#